data_AF-A0A221V1N3-F1
#
_entry.id   AF-A0A221V1N3-F1
#
_cell.length_a   1.000
_cell.length_b   1.000
_cell.length_c   1.000
_cell.angle_alpha   90.00
_cell.angle_beta   90.00
_cell.angle_gamma   90.00
#
_symmetry.space_group_name_H-M   'P 1'
#
loop_
_entity.id
_entity.type
_entity.pdbx_description
1 polymer ?
#
loop_
_entity_poly.entity_id
_entity_poly.type
_entity_poly.pdbx_seq_one_letter_code
_entity_poly.pdbx_strand_id
1 'polypeptide(L)'
;MNRITIILTLTILVSLQGCGQKQATDIQTKKNDISDYTQSFISIDSPRIALSNVKIIDGTGNPSRNSQTVLIENGIIVDIGDSKDIEITNGFHEMDLSGRTIIPGIIGMHNHMRIPESAMLSTSPKLYLACGVTTIQTCGTGNPYEEIAIAKSIDRGEQPGPEIINSGPYLTGPKGKSNFIRFTDEKMVRDTIKYWAGQGVKWLKVYRNTRPQDLKVIVDEAHRNNLKVTGHLCATTYSEAAEIGIDAIEHGFIHNYDHATDKEAGVCSGNTDFRTNLDINSNEVNKVQQKLISNGVALGSTLAIFEALANVNADARDLEVMAPFYIEAYQKRKLRKQEQGEDWYFKPEWLAKSMAYELQFFRQGGLLVAGPDPGLHNMPGFGDQKNYELFLEAGFEPEEAIQVMTSNGAKLLSRTDIGTIEKGKLANIVVLNGDLESNPKVIREVEIVLKNGIGFDPNKLIKSAKGNVGSETDNTMVYFGQKPPLNEPELFAPNIISKPNRSEFGCTISGDGNEFYFGVDNNGVMEIHYTKLKDGVWTPQSKLFDSDTISYNDPMLSPDEKRLYFISNRSLNEDSTKDDIDIWYIERENKQSNWSEPINLGLPVNSHLNEYYASFTNDGTLYFASQDKSVNALSYAFDIYRSEYKKGEFLKPEQMPKAINTNRYEADVFISPDESYMIFCSIRKNGNGQGDLYISYRDKDGKWGDAVNMGNTINTAKHELCPFVTRDGKYLFYTSNNDIYWVSTKILDNYREQ
;
A
#
# COMPACT_ATOMS: atom_id res chain seq x y z
N MET A 1 45.80 -9.19 42.87
CA MET A 1 45.17 -8.33 41.84
C MET A 1 45.86 -8.59 40.51
N ASN A 2 45.26 -9.40 39.61
CA ASN A 2 45.60 -9.57 38.16
C ASN A 2 45.11 -10.91 37.55
N ARG A 3 43.91 -11.40 37.91
CA ARG A 3 43.28 -12.53 37.18
C ARG A 3 41.76 -12.43 36.98
N ILE A 4 41.10 -11.35 37.41
CA ILE A 4 39.62 -11.23 37.34
C ILE A 4 39.16 -10.30 36.20
N THR A 5 40.06 -9.50 35.61
CA THR A 5 39.69 -8.50 34.58
C THR A 5 39.63 -9.03 33.14
N ILE A 6 40.01 -10.29 32.87
CA ILE A 6 40.09 -10.85 31.50
C ILE A 6 38.83 -11.64 31.10
N ILE A 7 38.01 -12.08 32.06
CA ILE A 7 36.84 -12.93 31.77
C ILE A 7 35.58 -12.09 31.45
N LEU A 8 35.46 -10.87 31.99
CA LEU A 8 34.31 -9.99 31.71
C LEU A 8 34.36 -9.32 30.32
N THR A 9 35.55 -9.05 29.78
CA THR A 9 35.72 -8.46 28.44
C THR A 9 35.45 -9.47 27.33
N LEU A 10 35.71 -10.77 27.56
CA LEU A 10 35.50 -11.81 26.55
C LEU A 10 34.01 -12.17 26.39
N THR A 11 33.20 -12.08 27.44
CA THR A 11 31.75 -12.41 27.35
C THR A 11 30.95 -11.33 26.63
N ILE A 12 31.35 -10.06 26.75
CA ILE A 12 30.70 -8.92 26.07
C ILE A 12 31.02 -8.90 24.56
N LEU A 13 32.25 -9.29 24.18
CA LEU A 13 32.66 -9.41 22.77
C LEU A 13 31.95 -10.56 22.04
N VAL A 14 31.72 -11.70 22.71
CA VAL A 14 31.02 -12.85 22.13
C VAL A 14 29.50 -12.59 21.99
N SER A 15 28.88 -11.81 22.88
CA SER A 15 27.46 -11.43 22.74
C SER A 15 27.19 -10.45 21.59
N LEU A 16 28.12 -9.53 21.30
CA LEU A 16 28.00 -8.57 20.19
C LEU A 16 28.20 -9.26 18.82
N GLN A 17 29.16 -10.19 18.71
CA GLN A 17 29.36 -10.98 17.49
C GLN A 17 28.17 -11.91 17.19
N GLY A 18 27.58 -12.54 18.21
CA GLY A 18 26.41 -13.41 18.04
C GLY A 18 25.13 -12.69 17.62
N CYS A 19 24.94 -11.44 18.06
CA CYS A 19 23.77 -10.64 17.67
C CYS A 19 23.88 -10.12 16.23
N GLY A 20 25.07 -9.66 15.81
CA GLY A 20 25.34 -9.24 14.44
C GLY A 20 25.23 -10.37 13.42
N GLN A 21 25.71 -11.58 13.76
CA GLN A 21 25.52 -12.77 12.90
C GLN A 21 24.04 -13.13 12.74
N LYS A 22 23.25 -13.11 13.81
CA LYS A 22 21.83 -13.44 13.74
C LYS A 22 21.05 -12.45 12.86
N GLN A 23 21.32 -11.15 13.02
CA GLN A 23 20.68 -10.10 12.21
C GLN A 23 21.07 -10.18 10.73
N ALA A 24 22.35 -10.45 10.41
CA ALA A 24 22.79 -10.69 9.04
C ALA A 24 22.14 -11.94 8.42
N THR A 25 21.94 -13.00 9.22
CA THR A 25 21.28 -14.25 8.78
C THR A 25 19.79 -14.04 8.49
N ASP A 26 19.09 -13.26 9.34
CA ASP A 26 17.68 -12.89 9.15
C ASP A 26 17.47 -11.97 7.93
N ILE A 27 18.40 -11.05 7.66
CA ILE A 27 18.37 -10.20 6.44
C ILE A 27 18.59 -11.06 5.18
N GLN A 28 19.54 -11.99 5.22
CA GLN A 28 19.86 -12.84 4.08
C GLN A 28 18.74 -13.84 3.74
N THR A 29 18.00 -14.33 4.74
CA THR A 29 16.79 -15.13 4.51
C THR A 29 15.67 -14.29 3.91
N LYS A 30 15.40 -13.09 4.44
CA LYS A 30 14.41 -12.16 3.86
C LYS A 30 14.73 -11.74 2.42
N LYS A 31 16.01 -11.70 2.06
CA LYS A 31 16.46 -11.36 0.70
C LYS A 31 16.03 -12.40 -0.35
N ASN A 32 15.84 -13.66 0.04
CA ASN A 32 15.45 -14.73 -0.88
C ASN A 32 13.92 -14.83 -1.10
N ASP A 33 13.12 -14.05 -0.35
CA ASP A 33 11.66 -14.12 -0.35
C ASP A 33 10.98 -12.84 -0.89
N ILE A 34 11.71 -11.90 -1.51
CA ILE A 34 11.09 -10.69 -2.07
C ILE A 34 10.27 -11.04 -3.32
N SER A 35 9.06 -10.48 -3.39
CA SER A 35 8.14 -10.75 -4.49
C SER A 35 8.62 -10.14 -5.82
N ASP A 36 8.19 -10.71 -6.95
CA ASP A 36 8.37 -10.10 -8.29
C ASP A 36 7.93 -8.62 -8.32
N TYR A 37 6.86 -8.29 -7.59
CA TYR A 37 6.35 -6.94 -7.49
C TYR A 37 7.36 -6.00 -6.84
N THR A 38 7.88 -6.35 -5.66
CA THR A 38 8.92 -5.56 -4.98
C THR A 38 10.20 -5.52 -5.79
N GLN A 39 10.60 -6.64 -6.40
CA GLN A 39 11.79 -6.74 -7.25
C GLN A 39 11.76 -5.72 -8.39
N SER A 40 10.58 -5.43 -8.95
CA SER A 40 10.44 -4.46 -10.05
C SER A 40 10.91 -3.03 -9.69
N PHE A 41 10.92 -2.69 -8.39
CA PHE A 41 11.36 -1.40 -7.85
C PHE A 41 12.83 -1.37 -7.40
N ILE A 42 13.51 -2.52 -7.40
CA ILE A 42 14.91 -2.63 -6.98
C ILE A 42 15.82 -2.28 -8.17
N SER A 43 16.83 -1.45 -7.92
CA SER A 43 17.91 -1.09 -8.86
C SER A 43 19.24 -1.73 -8.48
N ILE A 44 19.47 -2.00 -7.18
CA ILE A 44 20.68 -2.64 -6.68
C ILE A 44 20.32 -3.80 -5.77
N ASP A 45 20.70 -4.99 -6.22
CA ASP A 45 20.49 -6.24 -5.50
C ASP A 45 21.82 -7.01 -5.35
N SER A 46 22.72 -6.47 -4.52
CA SER A 46 24.03 -7.09 -4.25
C SER A 46 24.17 -7.40 -2.77
N PRO A 47 24.74 -8.57 -2.38
CA PRO A 47 25.07 -8.84 -0.98
C PRO A 47 26.25 -8.01 -0.48
N ARG A 48 27.07 -7.45 -1.38
CA ARG A 48 28.24 -6.62 -1.02
C ARG A 48 28.24 -5.35 -1.87
N ILE A 49 28.14 -4.18 -1.24
CA ILE A 49 28.06 -2.87 -1.89
C ILE A 49 29.16 -1.97 -1.33
N ALA A 50 29.87 -1.28 -2.20
CA ALA A 50 30.85 -0.25 -1.82
C ALA A 50 30.39 1.09 -2.38
N LEU A 51 30.19 2.08 -1.50
CA LEU A 51 29.87 3.46 -1.88
C LEU A 51 31.15 4.29 -1.72
N SER A 52 31.85 4.61 -2.80
CA SER A 52 33.17 5.25 -2.76
C SER A 52 33.14 6.73 -3.13
N ASN A 53 34.13 7.49 -2.63
CA ASN A 53 34.38 8.91 -2.94
C ASN A 53 33.20 9.86 -2.66
N VAL A 54 32.44 9.58 -1.61
CA VAL A 54 31.19 10.28 -1.30
C VAL A 54 31.36 11.30 -0.17
N LYS A 55 30.53 12.35 -0.16
CA LYS A 55 30.33 13.20 1.03
C LYS A 55 29.34 12.52 1.98
N ILE A 56 29.65 12.46 3.28
CA ILE A 56 28.79 11.86 4.30
C ILE A 56 28.35 12.92 5.31
N ILE A 57 27.03 13.07 5.49
CA ILE A 57 26.43 13.66 6.70
C ILE A 57 25.83 12.49 7.47
N ASP A 58 26.49 12.06 8.54
CA ASP A 58 26.24 10.74 9.15
C ASP A 58 25.05 10.68 10.13
N GLY A 59 24.33 11.78 10.31
CA GLY A 59 23.16 11.90 11.19
C GLY A 59 23.47 12.06 12.66
N THR A 60 24.74 12.14 13.07
CA THR A 60 25.12 12.37 14.46
C THR A 60 25.00 13.83 14.89
N GLY A 61 24.90 14.76 13.93
CA GLY A 61 25.03 16.21 14.15
C GLY A 61 26.49 16.71 14.09
N ASN A 62 27.46 15.81 13.87
CA ASN A 62 28.86 16.20 13.62
C ASN A 62 29.04 16.74 12.20
N PRO A 63 30.10 17.53 11.96
CA PRO A 63 30.42 18.06 10.63
C PRO A 63 30.53 16.98 9.55
N SER A 64 30.13 17.33 8.32
CA SER A 64 30.23 16.42 7.18
C SER A 64 31.67 15.99 6.85
N ARG A 65 31.82 14.81 6.23
CA ARG A 65 33.11 14.24 5.82
C ARG A 65 33.15 14.03 4.31
N ASN A 66 34.20 14.52 3.66
CA ASN A 66 34.40 14.39 2.21
C ASN A 66 35.24 13.16 1.86
N SER A 67 35.12 12.69 0.62
CA SER A 67 35.95 11.62 0.06
C SER A 67 36.00 10.38 0.96
N GLN A 68 34.83 9.89 1.35
CA GLN A 68 34.69 8.71 2.18
C GLN A 68 34.30 7.49 1.33
N THR A 69 34.61 6.30 1.86
CA THR A 69 34.06 5.03 1.37
C THR A 69 33.25 4.34 2.48
N VAL A 70 32.10 3.75 2.11
CA VAL A 70 31.27 2.90 2.98
C VAL A 70 31.18 1.51 2.38
N LEU A 71 31.56 0.49 3.16
CA LEU A 71 31.44 -0.91 2.78
C LEU A 71 30.22 -1.54 3.47
N ILE A 72 29.38 -2.22 2.69
CA ILE A 72 28.15 -2.85 3.14
C ILE A 72 28.20 -4.33 2.78
N GLU A 73 27.94 -5.20 3.74
CA GLU A 73 27.76 -6.64 3.51
C GLU A 73 26.47 -7.12 4.16
N ASN A 74 25.63 -7.81 3.37
CA ASN A 74 24.33 -8.37 3.79
C ASN A 74 23.47 -7.38 4.58
N GLY A 75 23.42 -6.14 4.10
CA GLY A 75 22.61 -5.07 4.72
C GLY A 75 23.23 -4.42 5.95
N ILE A 76 24.47 -4.73 6.31
CA ILE A 76 25.19 -4.16 7.46
C ILE A 76 26.38 -3.33 6.97
N ILE A 77 26.59 -2.15 7.55
CA ILE A 77 27.77 -1.33 7.31
C ILE A 77 28.96 -2.01 8.01
N VAL A 78 29.89 -2.58 7.25
CA VAL A 78 31.05 -3.30 7.78
C VAL A 78 32.29 -2.42 7.92
N ASP A 79 32.38 -1.33 7.15
CA ASP A 79 33.47 -0.36 7.28
C ASP A 79 33.10 1.03 6.74
N ILE A 80 33.74 2.06 7.28
CA ILE A 80 33.58 3.46 6.87
C ILE A 80 34.84 4.27 7.20
N GLY A 81 35.29 5.11 6.26
CA GLY A 81 36.51 5.91 6.44
C GLY A 81 36.91 6.69 5.19
N ASP A 82 38.06 7.36 5.24
CA ASP A 82 38.65 8.05 4.08
C ASP A 82 38.85 7.06 2.92
N SER A 83 38.45 7.43 1.70
CA SER A 83 38.53 6.56 0.51
C SER A 83 39.95 6.04 0.26
N LYS A 84 40.97 6.82 0.59
CA LYS A 84 42.40 6.45 0.43
C LYS A 84 42.85 5.34 1.40
N ASP A 85 42.13 5.14 2.49
CA ASP A 85 42.51 4.24 3.58
C ASP A 85 41.66 2.95 3.58
N ILE A 86 40.59 2.89 2.77
CA ILE A 86 39.73 1.72 2.62
C ILE A 86 40.07 0.98 1.32
N GLU A 87 40.45 -0.29 1.45
CA GLU A 87 40.68 -1.18 0.32
C GLU A 87 39.38 -1.91 -0.07
N ILE A 88 38.92 -1.68 -1.30
CA ILE A 88 37.76 -2.37 -1.88
C ILE A 88 38.26 -3.67 -2.52
N THR A 89 38.04 -4.80 -1.83
CA THR A 89 38.44 -6.13 -2.32
C THR A 89 37.48 -6.66 -3.39
N ASN A 90 37.90 -7.70 -4.12
CA ASN A 90 37.06 -8.33 -5.15
C ASN A 90 35.69 -8.79 -4.60
N GLY A 91 34.63 -8.55 -5.38
CA GLY A 91 33.26 -9.02 -5.10
C GLY A 91 32.32 -7.97 -4.49
N PHE A 92 32.77 -6.74 -4.28
CA PHE A 92 31.87 -5.61 -4.02
C PHE A 92 31.27 -5.09 -5.34
N HIS A 93 29.98 -4.74 -5.30
CA HIS A 93 29.38 -3.87 -6.29
C HIS A 93 29.75 -2.42 -5.92
N GLU A 94 30.77 -1.88 -6.58
CA GLU A 94 31.26 -0.53 -6.31
C GLU A 94 30.45 0.54 -7.07
N MET A 95 30.13 1.60 -6.35
CA MET A 95 29.54 2.83 -6.86
C MET A 95 30.44 4.01 -6.51
N ASP A 96 31.07 4.61 -7.52
CA ASP A 96 31.75 5.90 -7.34
C ASP A 96 30.70 7.01 -7.28
N LEU A 97 30.57 7.60 -6.10
CA LEU A 97 29.60 8.63 -5.77
C LEU A 97 30.25 10.02 -5.67
N SER A 98 31.34 10.24 -6.41
CA SER A 98 31.96 11.56 -6.54
C SER A 98 30.92 12.66 -6.86
N GLY A 99 30.91 13.71 -6.05
CA GLY A 99 29.97 14.84 -6.15
C GLY A 99 28.57 14.60 -5.57
N ARG A 100 28.31 13.43 -4.98
CA ARG A 100 27.06 13.11 -4.27
C ARG A 100 27.24 13.26 -2.76
N THR A 101 26.10 13.39 -2.08
CA THR A 101 26.00 13.34 -0.62
C THR A 101 25.22 12.09 -0.23
N ILE A 102 25.66 11.39 0.83
CA ILE A 102 24.84 10.37 1.49
C ILE A 102 24.45 10.80 2.90
N ILE A 103 23.22 10.45 3.27
CA ILE A 103 22.64 10.64 4.60
C ILE A 103 22.06 9.30 5.10
N PRO A 104 21.89 9.10 6.43
CA PRO A 104 21.10 7.98 6.91
C PRO A 104 19.68 8.03 6.34
N GLY A 105 19.05 6.87 6.23
CA GLY A 105 17.62 6.77 5.94
C GLY A 105 16.81 7.64 6.90
N ILE A 106 15.93 8.48 6.36
CA ILE A 106 15.07 9.37 7.14
C ILE A 106 14.14 8.51 8.01
N ILE A 107 13.95 8.94 9.26
CA ILE A 107 13.07 8.33 10.25
C ILE A 107 11.94 9.31 10.56
N GLY A 108 10.80 9.10 9.91
CA GLY A 108 9.62 9.94 10.07
C GLY A 108 8.87 9.59 11.37
N MET A 109 8.68 10.55 12.27
CA MET A 109 8.06 10.37 13.59
C MET A 109 6.63 10.91 13.70
N HIS A 110 6.08 11.43 12.60
CA HIS A 110 4.70 11.89 12.50
C HIS A 110 4.16 11.69 11.09
N ASN A 111 4.08 10.43 10.69
CA ASN A 111 3.67 10.07 9.34
C ASN A 111 2.27 9.48 9.40
N HIS A 112 1.54 9.58 8.29
CA HIS A 112 0.22 8.97 8.15
C HIS A 112 0.15 8.24 6.82
N MET A 113 -0.54 7.10 6.81
CA MET A 113 -0.96 6.45 5.56
C MET A 113 -2.39 6.86 5.19
N ARG A 114 -2.74 8.09 5.54
CA ARG A 114 -4.01 8.75 5.29
C ARG A 114 -3.83 10.26 5.22
N ILE A 115 -4.74 10.90 4.51
CA ILE A 115 -5.01 12.34 4.57
C ILE A 115 -6.44 12.52 5.10
N PRO A 116 -6.90 13.75 5.36
CA PRO A 116 -8.32 13.98 5.59
C PRO A 116 -9.15 13.40 4.43
N GLU A 117 -10.24 12.70 4.77
CA GLU A 117 -11.21 12.11 3.83
C GLU A 117 -10.72 10.93 2.96
N SER A 118 -9.43 10.59 2.94
CA SER A 118 -8.94 9.44 2.17
C SER A 118 -7.77 8.70 2.81
N ALA A 119 -7.75 7.36 2.70
CA ALA A 119 -6.57 6.58 3.03
C ALA A 119 -5.60 6.59 1.84
N MET A 120 -4.32 6.36 2.13
CA MET A 120 -3.23 6.34 1.14
C MET A 120 -2.42 5.05 1.29
N LEU A 121 -3.12 3.96 1.57
CA LEU A 121 -2.53 2.73 2.08
C LEU A 121 -1.60 2.09 1.04
N SER A 122 -1.91 2.25 -0.25
CA SER A 122 -1.08 1.71 -1.33
C SER A 122 0.00 2.68 -1.81
N THR A 123 -0.28 3.99 -1.86
CA THR A 123 0.66 4.98 -2.42
C THR A 123 1.68 5.49 -1.41
N SER A 124 1.28 5.72 -0.16
CA SER A 124 2.12 6.40 0.82
C SER A 124 3.38 5.63 1.21
N PRO A 125 3.38 4.29 1.42
CA PRO A 125 4.63 3.58 1.72
C PRO A 125 5.68 3.73 0.60
N LYS A 126 5.23 3.69 -0.66
CA LYS A 126 6.09 3.85 -1.83
C LYS A 126 6.67 5.25 -1.91
N LEU A 127 5.86 6.28 -1.67
CA LEU A 127 6.33 7.66 -1.68
C LEU A 127 7.28 7.97 -0.53
N TYR A 128 7.00 7.49 0.68
CA TYR A 128 7.93 7.60 1.81
C TYR A 128 9.29 7.00 1.43
N LEU A 129 9.31 5.75 0.96
CA LEU A 129 10.55 5.09 0.58
C LEU A 129 11.28 5.83 -0.55
N ALA A 130 10.56 6.29 -1.59
CA ALA A 130 11.16 7.03 -2.70
C ALA A 130 11.85 8.32 -2.24
N CYS A 131 11.33 8.97 -1.20
CA CYS A 131 11.86 10.23 -0.69
C CYS A 131 13.01 10.06 0.31
N GLY A 132 13.48 8.82 0.51
CA GLY A 132 14.56 8.51 1.46
C GLY A 132 14.09 8.14 2.86
N VAL A 133 12.78 8.04 3.09
CA VAL A 133 12.23 7.61 4.38
C VAL A 133 12.28 6.09 4.47
N THR A 134 13.13 5.57 5.35
CA THR A 134 13.34 4.11 5.49
C THR A 134 12.62 3.54 6.71
N THR A 135 12.17 4.41 7.62
CA THR A 135 11.38 4.05 8.79
C THR A 135 10.34 5.14 9.04
N ILE A 136 9.09 4.74 9.33
CA ILE A 136 8.05 5.65 9.78
C ILE A 136 7.44 5.17 11.10
N GLN A 137 7.05 6.10 11.96
CA GLN A 137 6.08 5.89 13.02
C GLN A 137 4.75 6.51 12.56
N THR A 138 3.70 5.68 12.46
CA THR A 138 2.38 6.22 12.10
C THR A 138 1.81 6.88 13.34
N CYS A 139 1.44 8.17 13.32
CA CYS A 139 1.14 8.94 14.55
C CYS A 139 -0.36 8.95 14.90
N GLY A 140 -0.90 7.75 15.07
CA GLY A 140 -2.31 7.45 15.23
C GLY A 140 -2.98 7.16 13.90
N THR A 141 -3.92 6.21 13.88
CA THR A 141 -4.53 5.74 12.63
C THR A 141 -6.04 5.54 12.72
N GLY A 142 -6.70 5.64 11.56
CA GLY A 142 -8.09 5.24 11.37
C GLY A 142 -8.25 3.80 10.84
N ASN A 143 -7.16 3.17 10.38
CA ASN A 143 -7.16 1.86 9.70
C ASN A 143 -6.12 0.92 10.33
N PRO A 144 -6.13 0.70 11.66
CA PRO A 144 -5.03 0.04 12.35
C PRO A 144 -4.76 -1.40 11.89
N TYR A 145 -5.78 -2.14 11.44
CA TYR A 145 -5.58 -3.50 10.94
C TYR A 145 -4.84 -3.51 9.60
N GLU A 146 -5.25 -2.64 8.69
CA GLU A 146 -4.66 -2.48 7.37
C GLU A 146 -3.22 -1.99 7.48
N GLU A 147 -2.93 -1.02 8.37
CA GLU A 147 -1.56 -0.56 8.56
C GLU A 147 -0.63 -1.66 9.11
N ILE A 148 -1.12 -2.50 10.04
CA ILE A 148 -0.36 -3.64 10.56
C ILE A 148 -0.10 -4.67 9.46
N ALA A 149 -1.08 -4.93 8.59
CA ALA A 149 -0.92 -5.87 7.50
C ALA A 149 0.08 -5.37 6.45
N ILE A 150 0.02 -4.08 6.11
CA ILE A 150 0.99 -3.44 5.21
C ILE A 150 2.40 -3.50 5.81
N ALA A 151 2.55 -3.19 7.11
CA ALA A 151 3.83 -3.31 7.81
C ALA A 151 4.40 -4.73 7.67
N LYS A 152 3.60 -5.76 7.97
CA LYS A 152 4.01 -7.17 7.83
C LYS A 152 4.37 -7.55 6.39
N SER A 153 3.61 -7.06 5.42
CA SER A 153 3.83 -7.33 4.00
C SER A 153 5.13 -6.69 3.49
N ILE A 154 5.43 -5.46 3.92
CA ILE A 154 6.73 -4.83 3.67
C ILE A 154 7.85 -5.61 4.36
N ASP A 155 7.65 -6.06 5.61
CA ASP A 155 8.64 -6.85 6.36
C ASP A 155 8.96 -8.20 5.72
N ARG A 156 8.00 -8.78 4.98
CA ARG A 156 8.12 -10.01 4.19
C ARG A 156 8.64 -9.77 2.76
N GLY A 157 8.85 -8.52 2.35
CA GLY A 157 9.31 -8.20 0.99
C GLY A 157 8.24 -8.33 -0.10
N GLU A 158 6.96 -8.42 0.26
CA GLU A 158 5.85 -8.57 -0.68
C GLU A 158 5.49 -7.26 -1.39
N GLN A 159 5.73 -6.13 -0.74
CA GLN A 159 5.58 -4.79 -1.33
C GLN A 159 6.69 -3.83 -0.85
N PRO A 160 7.06 -2.81 -1.65
CA PRO A 160 8.03 -1.81 -1.25
C PRO A 160 7.46 -0.79 -0.26
N GLY A 161 8.29 -0.35 0.69
CA GLY A 161 7.97 0.72 1.63
C GLY A 161 8.98 0.83 2.78
N PRO A 162 8.88 1.84 3.66
CA PRO A 162 9.68 1.94 4.89
C PRO A 162 9.34 0.82 5.88
N GLU A 163 10.20 0.60 6.87
CA GLU A 163 9.77 -0.09 8.10
C GLU A 163 8.66 0.74 8.76
N ILE A 164 7.55 0.11 9.15
CA ILE A 164 6.40 0.82 9.73
C ILE A 164 6.26 0.46 11.20
N ILE A 165 6.47 1.43 12.07
CA ILE A 165 6.20 1.35 13.50
C ILE A 165 4.76 1.84 13.73
N ASN A 166 3.82 0.90 13.75
CA ASN A 166 2.39 1.22 13.82
C ASN A 166 1.98 1.89 15.14
N SER A 167 1.13 2.91 15.04
CA SER A 167 0.26 3.30 16.14
C SER A 167 -1.05 2.54 16.15
N GLY A 168 -1.67 2.50 17.33
CA GLY A 168 -3.05 2.13 17.50
C GLY A 168 -4.02 3.24 17.05
N PRO A 169 -5.33 2.98 17.15
CA PRO A 169 -6.36 3.98 16.89
C PRO A 169 -6.24 5.18 17.83
N TYR A 170 -6.74 6.34 17.39
CA TYR A 170 -6.76 7.55 18.21
C TYR A 170 -7.59 7.36 19.48
N LEU A 171 -7.02 7.79 20.61
CA LEU A 171 -7.69 7.89 21.91
C LEU A 171 -8.07 9.34 22.18
N THR A 172 -9.21 9.57 22.80
CA THR A 172 -9.64 10.92 23.19
C THR A 172 -10.52 10.90 24.43
N GLY A 173 -10.70 12.03 25.10
CA GLY A 173 -11.61 12.11 26.26
C GLY A 173 -13.10 12.04 25.87
N PRO A 174 -14.00 12.06 26.87
CA PRO A 174 -15.44 11.81 26.67
C PRO A 174 -16.12 12.69 25.62
N LYS A 175 -15.67 13.95 25.48
CA LYS A 175 -16.22 14.95 24.56
C LYS A 175 -15.51 14.99 23.19
N GLY A 176 -14.55 14.10 22.93
CA GLY A 176 -13.80 14.06 21.68
C GLY A 176 -14.61 13.56 20.49
N LYS A 177 -14.01 13.44 19.30
CA LYS A 177 -14.71 12.97 18.09
C LYS A 177 -15.23 11.54 18.26
N SER A 178 -16.38 11.22 17.66
CA SER A 178 -17.04 9.89 17.79
C SER A 178 -16.35 8.78 17.01
N ASN A 179 -15.55 9.13 16.00
CA ASN A 179 -14.75 8.19 15.22
C ASN A 179 -13.40 7.86 15.90
N PHE A 180 -13.15 8.38 17.09
CA PHE A 180 -11.99 8.04 17.93
C PHE A 180 -12.47 7.21 19.14
N ILE A 181 -11.55 6.48 19.77
CA ILE A 181 -11.86 5.75 20.99
C ILE A 181 -11.99 6.75 22.14
N ARG A 182 -13.23 7.01 22.55
CA ARG A 182 -13.56 7.93 23.64
C ARG A 182 -13.36 7.25 24.99
N PHE A 183 -12.75 7.96 25.92
CA PHE A 183 -12.62 7.54 27.30
C PHE A 183 -13.96 7.68 28.04
N THR A 184 -14.85 6.70 27.87
CA THR A 184 -16.15 6.64 28.58
C THR A 184 -16.14 5.68 29.76
N ASP A 185 -15.28 4.67 29.72
CA ASP A 185 -15.11 3.65 30.74
C ASP A 185 -13.63 3.26 30.82
N GLU A 186 -13.05 3.32 32.03
CA GLU A 186 -11.62 3.07 32.24
C GLU A 186 -11.24 1.61 31.89
N LYS A 187 -12.10 0.64 32.25
CA LYS A 187 -11.82 -0.78 31.99
C LYS A 187 -11.74 -1.03 30.47
N MET A 188 -12.70 -0.50 29.71
CA MET A 188 -12.72 -0.59 28.26
C MET A 188 -11.45 0.01 27.62
N VAL A 189 -10.99 1.17 28.11
CA VAL A 189 -9.76 1.80 27.59
C VAL A 189 -8.54 0.94 27.90
N ARG A 190 -8.42 0.40 29.11
CA ARG A 190 -7.30 -0.49 29.46
C ARG A 190 -7.31 -1.77 28.62
N ASP A 191 -8.47 -2.39 28.45
CA ASP A 191 -8.63 -3.60 27.63
C ASP A 191 -8.32 -3.32 26.15
N THR A 192 -8.71 -2.15 25.65
CA THR A 192 -8.37 -1.69 24.29
C THR A 192 -6.86 -1.54 24.11
N ILE A 193 -6.17 -0.92 25.06
CA ILE A 193 -4.71 -0.75 25.02
C ILE A 193 -4.01 -2.12 25.00
N LYS A 194 -4.40 -3.04 25.88
CA LYS A 194 -3.87 -4.41 25.92
C LYS A 194 -4.12 -5.16 24.61
N TYR A 195 -5.32 -5.03 24.04
CA TYR A 195 -5.66 -5.65 22.77
C TYR A 195 -4.70 -5.19 21.67
N TRP A 196 -4.52 -3.89 21.49
CA TRP A 196 -3.64 -3.35 20.46
C TRP A 196 -2.16 -3.67 20.70
N ALA A 197 -1.71 -3.65 21.95
CA ALA A 197 -0.39 -4.17 22.31
C ALA A 197 -0.20 -5.62 21.85
N GLY A 198 -1.21 -6.47 22.08
CA GLY A 198 -1.23 -7.86 21.62
C GLY A 198 -1.24 -8.04 20.09
N GLN A 199 -1.74 -7.05 19.34
CA GLN A 199 -1.70 -7.04 17.87
C GLN A 199 -0.35 -6.56 17.30
N GLY A 200 0.57 -6.10 18.16
CA GLY A 200 1.91 -5.66 17.76
C GLY A 200 2.07 -4.13 17.63
N VAL A 201 1.04 -3.34 17.95
CA VAL A 201 1.14 -1.87 18.04
C VAL A 201 2.26 -1.49 19.00
N LYS A 202 2.98 -0.40 18.72
CA LYS A 202 4.06 0.13 19.57
C LYS A 202 3.79 1.52 20.12
N TRP A 203 2.87 2.26 19.51
CA TRP A 203 2.56 3.63 19.88
C TRP A 203 1.06 3.87 20.00
N LEU A 204 0.67 4.80 20.86
CA LEU A 204 -0.69 5.28 20.99
C LEU A 204 -0.73 6.79 20.82
N LYS A 205 -1.79 7.28 20.18
CA LYS A 205 -2.02 8.70 19.97
C LYS A 205 -3.23 9.19 20.75
N VAL A 206 -3.02 10.15 21.64
CA VAL A 206 -4.11 10.88 22.31
C VAL A 206 -4.46 12.17 21.60
N TYR A 207 -5.73 12.60 21.69
CA TYR A 207 -6.23 13.80 21.00
C TYR A 207 -6.84 14.84 21.94
N ARG A 208 -7.09 16.03 21.40
CA ARG A 208 -7.41 17.31 22.09
C ARG A 208 -8.26 17.23 23.35
N ASN A 209 -9.29 16.40 23.40
CA ASN A 209 -10.22 16.32 24.53
C ASN A 209 -9.80 15.37 25.65
N THR A 210 -8.62 14.76 25.58
CA THR A 210 -8.10 13.87 26.64
C THR A 210 -7.81 14.70 27.89
N ARG A 211 -8.48 14.38 29.01
CA ARG A 211 -8.31 15.09 30.29
C ARG A 211 -7.05 14.57 31.01
N PRO A 212 -6.42 15.35 31.91
CA PRO A 212 -5.21 14.91 32.61
C PRO A 212 -5.33 13.54 33.30
N GLN A 213 -6.47 13.29 33.95
CA GLN A 213 -6.75 12.00 34.61
C GLN A 213 -6.92 10.83 33.61
N ASP A 214 -7.47 11.09 32.43
CA ASP A 214 -7.62 10.08 31.38
C ASP A 214 -6.25 9.76 30.77
N LEU A 215 -5.45 10.80 30.52
CA LEU A 215 -4.09 10.66 30.00
C LEU A 215 -3.24 9.83 30.97
N LYS A 216 -3.35 10.09 32.27
CA LYS A 216 -2.65 9.29 33.29
C LYS A 216 -2.98 7.80 33.20
N VAL A 217 -4.26 7.46 33.07
CA VAL A 217 -4.69 6.06 32.90
C VAL A 217 -4.10 5.44 31.64
N ILE A 218 -4.12 6.18 30.53
CA ILE A 218 -3.61 5.74 29.23
C ILE A 218 -2.10 5.50 29.29
N VAL A 219 -1.33 6.47 29.79
CA VAL A 219 0.14 6.37 29.94
C VAL A 219 0.51 5.21 30.85
N ASP A 220 -0.12 5.11 32.03
CA ASP A 220 0.15 4.03 32.97
C ASP A 220 -0.10 2.64 32.36
N GLU A 221 -1.16 2.47 31.54
CA GLU A 221 -1.45 1.19 30.89
C GLU A 221 -0.55 0.94 29.67
N ALA A 222 -0.27 1.96 28.88
CA ALA A 222 0.61 1.88 27.71
C ALA A 222 2.00 1.41 28.12
N HIS A 223 2.60 2.05 29.13
CA HIS A 223 3.94 1.71 29.63
C HIS A 223 3.99 0.29 30.21
N ARG A 224 2.95 -0.17 30.91
CA ARG A 224 2.87 -1.57 31.38
C ARG A 224 2.89 -2.61 30.25
N ASN A 225 2.46 -2.22 29.06
CA ASN A 225 2.42 -3.07 27.88
C ASN A 225 3.56 -2.75 26.89
N ASN A 226 4.60 -2.01 27.33
CA ASN A 226 5.75 -1.59 26.51
C ASN A 226 5.35 -0.78 25.26
N LEU A 227 4.31 0.05 25.38
CA LEU A 227 3.90 1.02 24.36
C LEU A 227 4.37 2.42 24.75
N LYS A 228 4.54 3.29 23.76
CA LYS A 228 4.76 4.73 23.95
C LYS A 228 3.51 5.54 23.64
N VAL A 229 3.38 6.72 24.22
CA VAL A 229 2.23 7.62 24.03
C VAL A 229 2.70 8.96 23.48
N THR A 230 2.05 9.41 22.40
CA THR A 230 2.18 10.76 21.87
C THR A 230 0.83 11.47 21.79
N GLY A 231 0.81 12.80 21.72
CA GLY A 231 -0.42 13.59 21.85
C GLY A 231 -0.52 14.80 20.94
N HIS A 232 -1.73 15.04 20.41
CA HIS A 232 -2.18 16.37 20.00
C HIS A 232 -3.04 16.89 21.15
N LEU A 233 -2.44 17.73 22.00
CA LEU A 233 -3.00 18.09 23.29
C LEU A 233 -3.79 19.41 23.27
N CYS A 234 -4.67 19.59 24.25
CA CYS A 234 -5.45 20.82 24.46
C CYS A 234 -6.08 20.83 25.85
N ALA A 235 -6.93 19.86 26.17
CA ALA A 235 -7.58 19.73 27.48
C ALA A 235 -6.59 19.35 28.60
N THR A 236 -5.52 18.64 28.23
CA THR A 236 -4.30 18.50 29.02
C THR A 236 -3.25 19.42 28.39
N THR A 237 -2.49 20.17 29.20
CA THR A 237 -1.40 21.02 28.69
C THR A 237 -0.12 20.20 28.46
N TYR A 238 0.90 20.79 27.82
CA TYR A 238 2.19 20.15 27.65
C TYR A 238 2.89 19.93 28.99
N SER A 239 2.84 20.92 29.89
CA SER A 239 3.42 20.79 31.24
C SER A 239 2.76 19.66 32.04
N GLU A 240 1.43 19.57 32.03
CA GLU A 240 0.69 18.50 32.71
C GLU A 240 1.02 17.13 32.13
N ALA A 241 1.06 17.01 30.79
CA ALA A 241 1.37 15.75 30.14
C ALA A 241 2.82 15.29 30.42
N ALA A 242 3.76 16.23 30.51
CA ALA A 242 5.14 15.94 30.90
C ALA A 242 5.25 15.41 32.34
N GLU A 243 4.48 15.98 33.29
CA GLU A 243 4.42 15.48 34.67
C GLU A 243 3.77 14.08 34.77
N ILE A 244 2.83 13.79 33.87
CA ILE A 244 2.17 12.48 33.79
C ILE A 244 3.12 11.41 33.20
N GLY A 245 4.12 11.82 32.41
CA GLY A 245 5.10 10.93 31.78
C GLY A 245 4.76 10.53 30.34
N ILE A 246 4.13 11.42 29.57
CA ILE A 246 3.97 11.21 28.11
C ILE A 246 5.34 11.11 27.41
N ASP A 247 5.48 10.24 26.40
CA ASP A 247 6.77 10.02 25.73
C ASP A 247 7.09 11.14 24.72
N ALA A 248 6.08 11.61 23.98
CA ALA A 248 6.23 12.67 22.99
C ALA A 248 4.99 13.57 22.87
N ILE A 249 5.19 14.77 22.35
CA ILE A 249 4.13 15.74 22.07
C ILE A 249 4.30 16.26 20.65
N GLU A 250 3.22 16.36 19.89
CA GLU A 250 3.27 16.77 18.48
C GLU A 250 2.87 18.23 18.26
N HIS A 251 3.27 18.76 17.09
CA HIS A 251 2.81 20.02 16.53
C HIS A 251 3.35 21.28 17.22
N GLY A 252 4.48 21.16 17.92
CA GLY A 252 5.29 22.29 18.37
C GLY A 252 4.49 23.37 19.12
N PHE A 253 4.76 24.62 18.75
CA PHE A 253 4.16 25.80 19.36
C PHE A 253 2.64 25.92 19.13
N ILE A 254 2.14 25.57 17.94
CA ILE A 254 0.77 25.88 17.51
C ILE A 254 -0.30 25.28 18.42
N HIS A 255 -0.01 24.17 19.08
CA HIS A 255 -0.92 23.47 19.99
C HIS A 255 -0.46 23.49 21.45
N ASN A 256 0.44 24.39 21.82
CA ASN A 256 0.90 24.55 23.19
C ASN A 256 -0.08 25.39 24.04
N TYR A 257 -1.14 24.73 24.52
CA TYR A 257 -2.20 25.35 25.31
C TYR A 257 -1.80 25.70 26.76
N ASP A 258 -0.54 25.47 27.18
CA ASP A 258 -0.03 26.06 28.43
C ASP A 258 -0.18 27.59 28.43
N HIS A 259 -0.09 28.20 27.25
CA HIS A 259 -0.08 29.64 27.03
C HIS A 259 -1.45 30.26 26.71
N ALA A 260 -2.50 29.46 26.55
CA ALA A 260 -3.83 29.98 26.25
C ALA A 260 -4.41 30.76 27.45
N THR A 261 -5.02 31.91 27.17
CA THR A 261 -5.80 32.63 28.18
C THR A 261 -7.10 31.89 28.51
N ASP A 262 -7.62 32.10 29.72
CA ASP A 262 -8.86 31.50 30.23
C ASP A 262 -8.90 29.95 30.15
N LYS A 263 -7.77 29.30 30.39
CA LYS A 263 -7.69 27.84 30.44
C LYS A 263 -8.36 27.27 31.69
N GLU A 264 -9.13 26.21 31.51
CA GLU A 264 -9.73 25.41 32.58
C GLU A 264 -9.18 23.98 32.50
N ALA A 265 -8.80 23.42 33.65
CA ALA A 265 -8.20 22.08 33.72
C ALA A 265 -9.15 21.02 33.13
N GLY A 266 -8.64 20.21 32.19
CA GLY A 266 -9.43 19.15 31.54
C GLY A 266 -10.44 19.66 30.50
N VAL A 267 -10.42 20.95 30.14
CA VAL A 267 -11.31 21.52 29.13
C VAL A 267 -10.48 22.12 28.00
N CYS A 268 -10.72 21.64 26.77
CA CYS A 268 -10.13 22.25 25.59
C CYS A 268 -10.90 23.53 25.23
N SER A 269 -10.40 24.69 25.65
CA SER A 269 -11.00 25.99 25.35
C SER A 269 -10.98 26.32 23.86
N GLY A 270 -9.98 25.79 23.13
CA GLY A 270 -9.75 26.14 21.73
C GLY A 270 -9.22 27.56 21.53
N ASN A 271 -8.91 28.29 22.60
CA ASN A 271 -8.32 29.62 22.54
C ASN A 271 -6.87 29.55 22.08
N THR A 272 -6.53 30.33 21.05
CA THR A 272 -5.22 30.31 20.38
C THR A 272 -4.59 31.70 20.30
N ASP A 273 -5.00 32.62 21.18
CA ASP A 273 -4.51 33.99 21.28
C ASP A 273 -2.98 34.09 21.41
N PHE A 274 -2.37 33.14 22.11
CA PHE A 274 -0.93 33.06 22.30
C PHE A 274 -0.14 32.96 21.00
N ARG A 275 -0.72 32.37 19.93
CA ARG A 275 -0.04 32.26 18.62
C ARG A 275 0.38 33.63 18.09
N THR A 276 -0.49 34.62 18.26
CA THR A 276 -0.25 36.01 17.85
C THR A 276 0.46 36.80 18.95
N ASN A 277 -0.01 36.70 20.20
CA ASN A 277 0.35 37.66 21.25
C ASN A 277 1.60 37.28 22.06
N LEU A 278 1.99 36.00 22.10
CA LEU A 278 3.11 35.54 22.91
C LEU A 278 4.44 35.77 22.19
N ASP A 279 5.41 36.35 22.90
CA ASP A 279 6.81 36.39 22.47
C ASP A 279 7.46 35.02 22.70
N ILE A 280 8.08 34.47 21.66
CA ILE A 280 8.71 33.15 21.71
C ILE A 280 9.96 33.12 22.61
N ASN A 281 10.57 34.29 22.84
CA ASN A 281 11.72 34.43 23.73
C ASN A 281 11.33 34.69 25.19
N SER A 282 10.03 34.66 25.49
CA SER A 282 9.52 34.91 26.84
C SER A 282 9.92 33.81 27.83
N ASN A 283 9.98 34.17 29.12
CA ASN A 283 10.28 33.24 30.20
C ASN A 283 9.20 32.15 30.32
N GLU A 284 7.97 32.46 29.96
CA GLU A 284 6.82 31.57 29.96
C GLU A 284 7.04 30.41 28.97
N VAL A 285 7.50 30.70 27.76
CA VAL A 285 7.87 29.68 26.75
C VAL A 285 9.03 28.82 27.24
N ASN A 286 10.08 29.45 27.75
CA ASN A 286 11.26 28.75 28.26
C ASN A 286 10.89 27.74 29.36
N LYS A 287 10.01 28.13 30.31
CA LYS A 287 9.57 27.25 31.40
C LYS A 287 8.90 25.97 30.89
N VAL A 288 8.03 26.06 29.88
CA VAL A 288 7.37 24.87 29.31
C VAL A 288 8.38 23.98 28.61
N GLN A 289 9.26 24.54 27.79
CA GLN A 289 10.33 23.78 27.12
C GLN A 289 11.24 23.07 28.14
N GLN A 290 11.70 23.76 29.18
CA GLN A 290 12.51 23.17 30.25
C GLN A 290 11.75 22.07 31.00
N LYS A 291 10.43 22.20 31.17
CA LYS A 291 9.60 21.15 31.74
C LYS A 291 9.60 19.90 30.86
N LEU A 292 9.44 20.05 29.55
CA LEU A 292 9.52 18.93 28.60
C LEU A 292 10.90 18.25 28.66
N ILE A 293 11.98 19.03 28.60
CA ILE A 293 13.36 18.54 28.61
C ILE A 293 13.65 17.77 29.90
N SER A 294 13.34 18.36 31.06
CA SER A 294 13.61 17.75 32.37
C SER A 294 12.82 16.47 32.63
N ASN A 295 11.69 16.28 31.96
CA ASN A 295 10.89 15.04 32.03
C ASN A 295 11.19 14.07 30.87
N GLY A 296 12.16 14.39 30.01
CA GLY A 296 12.55 13.51 28.90
C GLY A 296 11.51 13.39 27.78
N VAL A 297 10.59 14.36 27.67
CA VAL A 297 9.54 14.35 26.65
C VAL A 297 10.08 14.85 25.32
N ALA A 298 9.89 14.07 24.26
CA ALA A 298 10.26 14.50 22.91
C ALA A 298 9.23 15.48 22.32
N LEU A 299 9.70 16.37 21.45
CA LEU A 299 8.84 17.27 20.67
C LEU A 299 8.85 16.83 19.20
N GLY A 300 7.67 16.57 18.65
CA GLY A 300 7.46 16.26 17.24
C GLY A 300 7.19 17.51 16.43
N SER A 301 8.13 17.83 15.54
CA SER A 301 8.01 18.85 14.51
C SER A 301 7.11 18.38 13.40
N THR A 302 6.17 19.24 13.01
CA THR A 302 5.31 19.08 11.83
C THR A 302 5.30 20.38 11.02
N LEU A 303 6.47 20.99 10.82
CA LEU A 303 6.57 22.27 10.12
C LEU A 303 6.04 22.19 8.68
N ALA A 304 6.18 21.06 7.99
CA ALA A 304 5.68 20.88 6.63
C ALA A 304 4.17 21.12 6.49
N ILE A 305 3.33 20.59 7.39
CA ILE A 305 1.88 20.87 7.36
C ILE A 305 1.58 22.35 7.70
N PHE A 306 2.38 22.98 8.57
CA PHE A 306 2.23 24.41 8.88
C PHE A 306 2.63 25.30 7.71
N GLU A 307 3.64 24.91 6.93
CA GLU A 307 4.00 25.58 5.69
C GLU A 307 2.85 25.48 4.68
N ALA A 308 2.31 24.28 4.46
CA ALA A 308 1.18 24.08 3.56
C ALA A 308 -0.10 24.80 4.02
N LEU A 309 -0.18 25.14 5.31
CA LEU A 309 -1.24 25.96 5.89
C LEU A 309 -1.05 27.46 5.63
N ALA A 310 0.17 27.97 5.83
CA ALA A 310 0.53 29.38 5.63
C ALA A 310 0.62 29.77 4.14
N ASN A 311 1.20 28.88 3.33
CA ASN A 311 1.40 29.03 1.90
C ASN A 311 0.42 28.10 1.16
N VAL A 312 -0.30 28.61 0.17
CA VAL A 312 -1.26 27.79 -0.61
C VAL A 312 -0.67 27.31 -1.94
N ASN A 313 0.59 27.62 -2.23
CA ASN A 313 1.22 27.24 -3.48
C ASN A 313 1.94 25.90 -3.32
N ALA A 314 1.33 24.86 -3.87
CA ALA A 314 1.93 23.52 -3.93
C ALA A 314 3.16 23.49 -4.83
N ASP A 315 4.09 22.57 -4.52
CA ASP A 315 5.16 22.20 -5.43
C ASP A 315 4.58 21.45 -6.64
N ALA A 316 5.28 21.51 -7.78
CA ALA A 316 4.85 20.77 -8.97
C ALA A 316 4.80 19.25 -8.71
N ARG A 317 5.73 18.72 -7.90
CA ARG A 317 5.78 17.29 -7.54
C ARG A 317 4.56 16.87 -6.72
N ASP A 318 4.09 17.73 -5.81
CA ASP A 318 2.89 17.47 -5.02
C ASP A 318 1.69 17.29 -5.96
N LEU A 319 1.50 18.23 -6.89
CA LEU A 319 0.39 18.20 -7.85
C LEU A 319 0.44 16.99 -8.79
N GLU A 320 1.64 16.51 -9.14
CA GLU A 320 1.81 15.37 -10.03
C GLU A 320 1.32 14.05 -9.41
N VAL A 321 1.49 13.88 -8.11
CA VAL A 321 1.11 12.63 -7.42
C VAL A 321 -0.35 12.64 -6.94
N MET A 322 -0.95 13.81 -6.76
CA MET A 322 -2.33 13.94 -6.29
C MET A 322 -3.35 13.33 -7.24
N ALA A 323 -4.35 12.66 -6.67
CA ALA A 323 -5.53 12.26 -7.41
C ALA A 323 -6.34 13.48 -7.91
N PRO A 324 -7.07 13.38 -9.04
CA PRO A 324 -7.78 14.51 -9.64
C PRO A 324 -8.76 15.24 -8.71
N PHE A 325 -9.53 14.50 -7.89
CA PHE A 325 -10.46 15.11 -6.93
C PHE A 325 -9.72 15.93 -5.86
N TYR A 326 -8.49 15.54 -5.53
CA TYR A 326 -7.67 16.21 -4.54
C TYR A 326 -6.98 17.45 -5.13
N ILE A 327 -6.61 17.41 -6.42
CA ILE A 327 -6.23 18.59 -7.20
C ILE A 327 -7.39 19.61 -7.21
N GLU A 328 -8.63 19.16 -7.40
CA GLU A 328 -9.82 20.02 -7.36
C GLU A 328 -10.00 20.65 -5.96
N ALA A 329 -9.83 19.87 -4.88
CA ALA A 329 -9.87 20.38 -3.51
C ALA A 329 -8.79 21.44 -3.25
N TYR A 330 -7.57 21.21 -3.75
CA TYR A 330 -6.48 22.19 -3.72
C TYR A 330 -6.83 23.49 -4.47
N GLN A 331 -7.37 23.38 -5.69
CA GLN A 331 -7.78 24.55 -6.48
C GLN A 331 -8.88 25.36 -5.78
N LYS A 332 -9.90 24.68 -5.22
CA LYS A 332 -10.95 25.31 -4.41
C LYS A 332 -10.39 26.05 -3.20
N ARG A 333 -9.41 25.46 -2.51
CA ARG A 333 -8.72 26.11 -1.39
C ARG A 333 -7.97 27.37 -1.84
N LYS A 334 -7.28 27.33 -2.97
CA LYS A 334 -6.55 28.48 -3.53
C LYS A 334 -7.48 29.63 -3.87
N LEU A 335 -8.60 29.35 -4.55
CA LEU A 335 -9.65 30.34 -4.86
C LEU A 335 -10.20 30.97 -3.57
N ARG A 336 -10.48 30.15 -2.56
CA ARG A 336 -11.01 30.64 -1.29
C ARG A 336 -10.03 31.57 -0.56
N LYS A 337 -8.73 31.29 -0.58
CA LYS A 337 -7.72 32.22 -0.05
C LYS A 337 -7.70 33.54 -0.84
N GLN A 338 -7.82 33.49 -2.16
CA GLN A 338 -7.90 34.70 -2.99
C GLN A 338 -9.13 35.55 -2.65
N GLU A 339 -10.27 34.92 -2.36
CA GLU A 339 -11.51 35.60 -1.98
C GLU A 339 -11.46 36.22 -0.57
N GLN A 340 -10.84 35.54 0.40
CA GLN A 340 -10.90 35.91 1.82
C GLN A 340 -9.64 36.62 2.35
N GLY A 341 -8.57 36.69 1.56
CA GLY A 341 -7.33 37.39 1.89
C GLY A 341 -6.35 36.57 2.75
N GLU A 342 -5.21 37.18 3.11
CA GLU A 342 -4.09 36.50 3.79
C GLU A 342 -4.41 36.05 5.23
N ASP A 343 -5.38 36.69 5.90
CA ASP A 343 -5.78 36.35 7.27
C ASP A 343 -6.78 35.18 7.37
N TRP A 344 -7.18 34.60 6.22
CA TRP A 344 -8.25 33.59 6.08
C TRP A 344 -8.13 32.35 6.97
N TYR A 345 -6.92 31.88 7.29
CA TYR A 345 -6.77 30.56 7.95
C TYR A 345 -5.57 30.42 8.88
N PHE A 346 -4.35 30.55 8.36
CA PHE A 346 -3.11 30.36 9.13
C PHE A 346 -2.09 31.41 8.71
N LYS A 347 -1.54 32.13 9.69
CA LYS A 347 -0.68 33.29 9.43
C LYS A 347 0.78 32.86 9.22
N PRO A 348 1.52 33.43 8.26
CA PRO A 348 2.95 33.21 8.12
C PRO A 348 3.76 33.49 9.40
N GLU A 349 3.32 34.46 10.21
CA GLU A 349 3.97 34.75 11.50
C GLU A 349 3.93 33.54 12.46
N TRP A 350 2.86 32.72 12.41
CA TRP A 350 2.72 31.56 13.29
C TRP A 350 3.67 30.43 12.87
N LEU A 351 3.94 30.30 11.57
CA LEU A 351 4.98 29.40 11.06
C LEU A 351 6.36 29.86 11.55
N ALA A 352 6.69 31.15 11.40
CA ALA A 352 7.95 31.72 11.87
C ALA A 352 8.17 31.52 13.37
N LYS A 353 7.13 31.71 14.19
CA LYS A 353 7.20 31.42 15.62
C LYS A 353 7.38 29.93 15.93
N SER A 354 6.76 29.04 15.15
CA SER A 354 6.93 27.60 15.33
C SER A 354 8.35 27.15 15.01
N MET A 355 8.92 27.66 13.92
CA MET A 355 10.32 27.45 13.56
C MET A 355 11.27 27.93 14.67
N ALA A 356 11.06 29.14 15.18
CA ALA A 356 11.87 29.68 16.28
C ALA A 356 11.72 28.87 17.57
N TYR A 357 10.52 28.43 17.93
CA TYR A 357 10.26 27.58 19.10
C TYR A 357 11.00 26.26 19.02
N GLU A 358 10.96 25.59 17.86
CA GLU A 358 11.61 24.29 17.67
C GLU A 358 13.13 24.41 17.69
N LEU A 359 13.70 25.44 17.05
CA LEU A 359 15.14 25.73 17.15
C LEU A 359 15.54 26.00 18.59
N GLN A 360 14.79 26.83 19.31
CA GLN A 360 15.06 27.15 20.71
C GLN A 360 15.02 25.91 21.61
N PHE A 361 14.04 25.01 21.41
CA PHE A 361 13.94 23.75 22.14
C PHE A 361 15.13 22.82 21.86
N PHE A 362 15.51 22.66 20.59
CA PHE A 362 16.66 21.85 20.18
C PHE A 362 17.98 22.38 20.79
N ARG A 363 18.22 23.70 20.69
CA ARG A 363 19.42 24.37 21.23
C ARG A 363 19.54 24.23 22.76
N GLN A 364 18.43 24.06 23.46
CA GLN A 364 18.41 23.80 24.90
C GLN A 364 18.66 22.32 25.27
N GLY A 365 18.92 21.46 24.29
CA GLY A 365 19.15 20.02 24.48
C GLY A 365 17.87 19.18 24.48
N GLY A 366 16.76 19.73 24.00
CA GLY A 366 15.51 18.99 23.82
C GLY A 366 15.59 17.98 22.68
N LEU A 367 14.90 16.84 22.85
CA LEU A 367 14.80 15.82 21.82
C LEU A 367 13.74 16.21 20.79
N LEU A 368 14.16 16.91 19.73
CA LEU A 368 13.31 17.27 18.60
C LEU A 368 13.35 16.14 17.54
N VAL A 369 12.19 15.67 17.12
CA VAL A 369 12.01 14.72 16.01
C VAL A 369 11.12 15.33 14.93
N ALA A 370 11.09 14.78 13.72
CA ALA A 370 10.31 15.35 12.62
C ALA A 370 9.39 14.32 11.95
N GLY A 371 8.24 14.81 11.50
CA GLY A 371 7.38 14.12 10.55
C GLY A 371 6.52 15.12 9.77
N PRO A 372 5.93 14.71 8.64
CA PRO A 372 5.24 15.63 7.75
C PRO A 372 3.83 15.96 8.21
N ASP A 373 3.13 15.03 8.87
CA ASP A 373 1.67 15.09 9.09
C ASP A 373 0.92 15.39 7.77
N PRO A 374 0.94 14.47 6.79
CA PRO A 374 0.52 14.77 5.42
C PRO A 374 -0.95 15.19 5.35
N GLY A 375 -1.23 16.13 4.46
CA GLY A 375 -2.54 16.75 4.29
C GLY A 375 -2.43 18.05 3.49
N LEU A 376 -3.54 18.55 2.94
CA LEU A 376 -3.49 19.65 1.97
C LEU A 376 -2.50 19.32 0.85
N HIS A 377 -1.60 20.21 0.45
CA HIS A 377 -0.56 19.89 -0.54
C HIS A 377 0.76 19.39 0.06
N ASN A 378 0.78 19.04 1.34
CA ASN A 378 1.92 18.39 1.98
C ASN A 378 1.77 16.86 1.83
N MET A 379 2.49 16.27 0.86
CA MET A 379 2.37 14.86 0.48
C MET A 379 3.33 13.94 1.27
N PRO A 380 2.99 12.64 1.45
CA PRO A 380 3.91 11.63 1.99
C PRO A 380 5.30 11.67 1.35
N GLY A 381 6.37 11.67 2.14
CA GLY A 381 7.75 11.72 1.66
C GLY A 381 8.20 13.12 1.24
N PHE A 382 7.43 13.81 0.40
CA PHE A 382 7.74 15.19 -0.02
C PHE A 382 7.69 16.16 1.16
N GLY A 383 6.77 15.95 2.10
CA GLY A 383 6.71 16.68 3.37
C GLY A 383 7.91 16.42 4.27
N ASP A 384 8.41 15.18 4.33
CA ASP A 384 9.61 14.83 5.09
C ASP A 384 10.82 15.59 4.53
N GLN A 385 10.97 15.64 3.20
CA GLN A 385 11.99 16.45 2.53
C GLN A 385 11.79 17.96 2.76
N LYS A 386 10.54 18.42 2.82
CA LYS A 386 10.23 19.83 3.06
C LYS A 386 10.62 20.27 4.48
N ASN A 387 10.52 19.39 5.47
CA ASN A 387 10.99 19.67 6.83
C ASN A 387 12.48 20.03 6.86
N TYR A 388 13.33 19.36 6.06
CA TYR A 388 14.76 19.70 5.95
C TYR A 388 14.96 21.17 5.54
N GLU A 389 14.26 21.61 4.49
CA GLU A 389 14.34 22.99 4.02
C GLU A 389 13.86 23.99 5.08
N LEU A 390 12.79 23.63 5.81
CA LEU A 390 12.23 24.47 6.86
C LEU A 390 13.12 24.55 8.10
N PHE A 391 13.86 23.49 8.44
CA PHE A 391 14.86 23.56 9.50
C PHE A 391 16.01 24.50 9.14
N LEU A 392 16.49 24.48 7.90
CA LEU A 392 17.51 25.43 7.46
C LEU A 392 16.97 26.87 7.46
N GLU A 393 15.73 27.08 7.01
CA GLU A 393 15.06 28.38 7.11
C GLU A 393 14.91 28.84 8.57
N ALA A 394 14.66 27.92 9.49
CA ALA A 394 14.57 28.19 10.92
C ALA A 394 15.92 28.56 11.56
N GLY A 395 17.06 28.21 10.93
CA GLY A 395 18.41 28.48 11.44
C GLY A 395 19.13 27.27 12.04
N PHE A 396 18.73 26.05 11.69
CA PHE A 396 19.53 24.84 11.93
C PHE A 396 20.68 24.77 10.91
N GLU A 397 21.79 24.14 11.29
CA GLU A 397 22.82 23.72 10.34
C GLU A 397 22.38 22.44 9.60
N PRO A 398 22.89 22.15 8.39
CA PRO A 398 22.55 20.94 7.63
C PRO A 398 22.63 19.65 8.44
N GLU A 399 23.71 19.45 9.20
CA GLU A 399 23.94 18.22 9.97
C GLU A 399 22.97 18.09 11.15
N GLU A 400 22.51 19.20 11.71
CA GLU A 400 21.53 19.24 12.79
C GLU A 400 20.13 18.94 12.27
N ALA A 401 19.77 19.48 11.10
CA ALA A 401 18.52 19.15 10.43
C ALA A 401 18.47 17.64 10.11
N ILE A 402 19.57 17.06 9.59
CA ILE A 402 19.65 15.61 9.38
C ILE A 402 19.59 14.84 10.70
N GLN A 403 20.24 15.31 11.78
CA GLN A 403 20.15 14.69 13.10
C GLN A 403 18.69 14.60 13.60
N VAL A 404 17.94 15.69 13.48
CA VAL A 404 16.51 15.76 13.84
C VAL A 404 15.68 14.76 13.02
N MET A 405 15.98 14.61 11.73
CA MET A 405 15.27 13.73 10.80
C MET A 405 15.72 12.26 10.85
N THR A 406 16.77 11.92 11.59
CA THR A 406 17.37 10.58 11.62
C THR A 406 17.62 10.09 13.04
N SER A 407 18.79 10.35 13.62
CA SER A 407 19.22 9.76 14.89
C SER A 407 18.35 10.15 16.07
N ASN A 408 17.72 11.33 16.08
CA ASN A 408 16.75 11.70 17.10
C ASN A 408 15.50 10.81 17.05
N GLY A 409 15.00 10.51 15.86
CA GLY A 409 13.91 9.55 15.65
C GLY A 409 14.30 8.15 16.13
N ALA A 410 15.50 7.67 15.78
CA ALA A 410 16.02 6.39 16.27
C ALA A 410 16.10 6.34 17.80
N LYS A 411 16.59 7.42 18.43
CA LYS A 411 16.64 7.56 19.89
C LYS A 411 15.24 7.50 20.52
N LEU A 412 14.26 8.21 19.94
CA LEU A 412 12.88 8.17 20.41
C LEU A 412 12.23 6.80 20.19
N LEU A 413 12.59 6.06 19.14
CA LEU A 413 12.16 4.68 18.91
C LEU A 413 12.93 3.66 19.76
N SER A 414 13.98 4.09 20.47
CA SER A 414 14.90 3.22 21.22
C SER A 414 15.58 2.17 20.32
N ARG A 415 15.95 2.58 19.10
CA ARG A 415 16.67 1.78 18.11
C ARG A 415 18.11 2.25 17.98
N THR A 416 19.06 1.34 18.12
CA THR A 416 20.50 1.64 18.05
C THR A 416 21.15 1.20 16.75
N ASP A 417 20.43 0.39 15.97
CA ASP A 417 20.84 -0.25 14.72
C ASP A 417 20.55 0.61 13.47
N ILE A 418 19.86 1.75 13.62
CA ILE A 418 19.52 2.70 12.54
C ILE A 418 19.75 4.16 12.97
N GLY A 419 19.57 5.10 12.04
CA GLY A 419 19.56 6.55 12.32
C GLY A 419 20.90 7.25 12.18
N THR A 420 21.99 6.52 11.98
CA THR A 420 23.30 7.09 11.62
C THR A 420 24.05 6.17 10.65
N ILE A 421 25.03 6.70 9.93
CA ILE A 421 25.94 5.92 9.09
C ILE A 421 27.18 5.56 9.93
N GLU A 422 27.11 4.42 10.62
CA GLU A 422 28.19 3.92 11.48
C GLU A 422 28.40 2.42 11.29
N LYS A 423 29.64 1.97 11.52
CA LYS A 423 30.00 0.55 11.47
C LYS A 423 29.13 -0.28 12.42
N GLY A 424 28.61 -1.40 11.92
CA GLY A 424 27.74 -2.33 12.64
C GLY A 424 26.25 -2.00 12.56
N LYS A 425 25.85 -0.88 11.95
CA LYS A 425 24.43 -0.52 11.77
C LYS A 425 23.87 -1.04 10.45
N LEU A 426 22.54 -1.10 10.37
CA LEU A 426 21.84 -1.41 9.12
C LEU A 426 22.14 -0.35 8.06
N ALA A 427 22.35 -0.80 6.83
CA ALA A 427 22.55 0.04 5.66
C ALA A 427 21.22 0.61 5.17
N ASN A 428 20.64 1.50 5.98
CA ASN A 428 19.56 2.41 5.61
C ASN A 428 20.20 3.75 5.21
N ILE A 429 20.39 3.97 3.91
CA ILE A 429 21.18 5.09 3.38
C ILE A 429 20.43 5.71 2.19
N VAL A 430 20.43 7.04 2.12
CA VAL A 430 19.90 7.80 0.98
C VAL A 430 21.06 8.39 0.21
N VAL A 431 21.12 8.13 -1.10
CA VAL A 431 22.09 8.73 -2.02
C VAL A 431 21.42 9.93 -2.69
N LEU A 432 22.00 11.11 -2.51
CA LEU A 432 21.50 12.37 -3.07
C LEU A 432 22.41 12.86 -4.19
N ASN A 433 21.81 13.23 -5.31
CA ASN A 433 22.50 13.78 -6.47
C ASN A 433 22.84 15.27 -6.25
N GLY A 434 23.94 15.51 -5.54
CA GLY A 434 24.52 16.83 -5.34
C GLY A 434 25.09 17.03 -3.94
N ASP A 435 25.48 18.28 -3.66
CA ASP A 435 25.99 18.70 -2.36
C ASP A 435 24.86 19.33 -1.51
N LEU A 436 24.48 18.62 -0.44
CA LEU A 436 23.36 19.00 0.41
C LEU A 436 23.63 20.26 1.26
N GLU A 437 24.89 20.54 1.60
CA GLU A 437 25.27 21.75 2.36
C GLU A 437 25.21 23.00 1.48
N SER A 438 25.50 22.85 0.18
CA SER A 438 25.53 23.96 -0.77
C SER A 438 24.14 24.34 -1.30
N ASN A 439 23.21 23.38 -1.36
CA ASN A 439 21.86 23.64 -1.86
C ASN A 439 20.84 22.77 -1.10
N PRO A 440 19.92 23.38 -0.32
CA PRO A 440 18.97 22.62 0.49
C PRO A 440 17.99 21.79 -0.35
N LYS A 441 17.75 22.17 -1.61
CA LYS A 441 16.87 21.42 -2.51
C LYS A 441 17.44 20.07 -2.92
N VAL A 442 18.73 19.81 -2.73
CA VAL A 442 19.36 18.50 -3.00
C VAL A 442 18.71 17.37 -2.20
N ILE A 443 18.05 17.66 -1.07
CA ILE A 443 17.26 16.67 -0.31
C ILE A 443 16.17 15.99 -1.17
N ARG A 444 15.74 16.64 -2.26
CA ARG A 444 14.73 16.19 -3.20
C ARG A 444 15.28 15.30 -4.31
N GLU A 445 16.59 15.38 -4.57
CA GLU A 445 17.28 14.75 -5.69
C GLU A 445 17.78 13.36 -5.29
N VAL A 446 16.86 12.49 -4.88
CA VAL A 446 17.19 11.13 -4.42
C VAL A 446 17.52 10.25 -5.62
N GLU A 447 18.75 9.74 -5.66
CA GLU A 447 19.24 8.85 -6.73
C GLU A 447 18.90 7.39 -6.40
N ILE A 448 19.18 6.96 -5.16
CA ILE A 448 18.95 5.60 -4.67
C ILE A 448 18.60 5.64 -3.18
N VAL A 449 17.71 4.75 -2.75
CA VAL A 449 17.45 4.51 -1.32
C VAL A 449 17.83 3.07 -0.98
N LEU A 450 18.89 2.91 -0.19
CA LEU A 450 19.23 1.63 0.42
C LEU A 450 18.35 1.44 1.66
N LYS A 451 17.55 0.38 1.67
CA LYS A 451 16.83 -0.11 2.86
C LYS A 451 17.30 -1.53 3.16
N ASN A 452 17.89 -1.75 4.34
CA ASN A 452 18.56 -2.99 4.70
C ASN A 452 19.58 -3.46 3.64
N GLY A 453 20.28 -2.51 3.01
CA GLY A 453 21.26 -2.75 1.93
C GLY A 453 20.68 -3.13 0.57
N ILE A 454 19.37 -3.07 0.38
CA ILE A 454 18.72 -3.24 -0.94
C ILE A 454 18.46 -1.86 -1.52
N GLY A 455 18.93 -1.61 -2.75
CA GLY A 455 18.78 -0.33 -3.43
C GLY A 455 17.48 -0.24 -4.21
N PHE A 456 16.58 0.63 -3.76
CA PHE A 456 15.33 0.95 -4.45
C PHE A 456 15.50 2.15 -5.37
N ASP A 457 14.77 2.13 -6.49
CA ASP A 457 14.69 3.20 -7.48
C ASP A 457 13.55 4.18 -7.12
N PRO A 458 13.88 5.41 -6.69
CA PRO A 458 12.88 6.43 -6.33
C PRO A 458 11.92 6.79 -7.46
N ASN A 459 12.42 6.84 -8.70
CA ASN A 459 11.63 7.27 -9.85
C ASN A 459 10.56 6.24 -10.19
N LYS A 460 10.88 4.94 -10.11
CA LYS A 460 9.89 3.87 -10.29
C LYS A 460 8.80 3.93 -9.22
N LEU A 461 9.20 4.16 -7.97
CA LEU A 461 8.26 4.26 -6.84
C LEU A 461 7.32 5.46 -7.01
N ILE A 462 7.85 6.66 -7.29
CA ILE A 462 7.05 7.88 -7.52
C ILE A 462 6.12 7.70 -8.73
N LYS A 463 6.64 7.16 -9.84
CA LYS A 463 5.84 6.90 -11.05
C LYS A 463 4.64 6.00 -10.76
N SER A 464 4.79 5.02 -9.86
CA SER A 464 3.69 4.13 -9.47
C SER A 464 2.60 4.78 -8.62
N ALA A 465 2.85 5.96 -8.04
CA ALA A 465 1.91 6.72 -7.23
C ALA A 465 1.33 7.96 -7.96
N LYS A 466 1.86 8.28 -9.14
CA LYS A 466 1.45 9.44 -9.95
C LYS A 466 -0.05 9.47 -10.19
N GLY A 467 -0.67 10.62 -9.91
CA GLY A 467 -2.11 10.86 -10.11
C GLY A 467 -3.06 10.03 -9.23
N ASN A 468 -2.55 9.36 -8.18
CA ASN A 468 -3.33 8.39 -7.41
C ASN A 468 -3.34 8.65 -5.89
N VAL A 469 -2.49 9.54 -5.38
CA VAL A 469 -2.43 9.79 -3.92
C VAL A 469 -3.77 10.35 -3.43
N GLY A 470 -4.36 9.61 -2.50
CA GLY A 470 -5.63 9.95 -1.88
C GLY A 470 -6.86 9.56 -2.70
N SER A 471 -6.76 8.89 -3.85
CA SER A 471 -7.96 8.47 -4.60
C SER A 471 -8.83 7.48 -3.80
N GLU A 472 -10.12 7.37 -4.15
CA GLU A 472 -10.97 6.28 -3.62
C GLU A 472 -10.38 4.89 -3.93
N THR A 473 -9.53 4.80 -4.95
CA THR A 473 -8.83 3.59 -5.39
C THR A 473 -7.49 3.37 -4.69
N ASP A 474 -6.97 4.38 -3.99
CA ASP A 474 -5.87 4.21 -3.04
C ASP A 474 -6.33 3.45 -1.78
N ASN A 475 -7.65 3.32 -1.60
CA ASN A 475 -8.29 2.40 -0.67
C ASN A 475 -8.53 0.99 -1.26
N THR A 476 -8.38 0.80 -2.59
CA THR A 476 -8.77 -0.46 -3.26
C THR A 476 -7.62 -1.43 -3.37
N MET A 477 -7.29 -2.06 -2.25
CA MET A 477 -6.55 -3.34 -2.29
C MET A 477 -7.33 -4.41 -3.07
N VAL A 478 -8.65 -4.25 -3.29
CA VAL A 478 -9.54 -5.19 -4.00
C VAL A 478 -9.16 -5.46 -5.47
N TYR A 479 -8.49 -4.55 -6.17
CA TYR A 479 -8.08 -4.78 -7.57
C TYR A 479 -6.59 -4.60 -7.75
N PHE A 480 -5.80 -5.19 -6.85
CA PHE A 480 -4.33 -5.10 -6.87
C PHE A 480 -3.80 -3.65 -6.83
N GLY A 481 -4.56 -2.74 -6.22
CA GLY A 481 -4.25 -1.31 -6.22
C GLY A 481 -4.46 -0.59 -7.56
N GLN A 482 -5.02 -1.27 -8.57
CA GLN A 482 -5.38 -0.66 -9.84
C GLN A 482 -6.69 0.13 -9.72
N LYS A 483 -6.72 1.34 -10.29
CA LYS A 483 -7.92 2.15 -10.42
C LYS A 483 -8.94 1.44 -11.31
N PRO A 484 -10.21 1.30 -10.91
CA PRO A 484 -11.20 0.74 -11.80
C PRO A 484 -11.41 1.61 -13.05
N PRO A 485 -11.57 0.97 -14.22
CA PRO A 485 -11.63 1.63 -15.50
C PRO A 485 -12.96 2.36 -15.65
N LEU A 486 -12.96 3.37 -16.52
CA LEU A 486 -14.18 4.03 -16.96
C LEU A 486 -14.69 3.32 -18.22
N ASN A 487 -14.94 4.06 -19.30
CA ASN A 487 -15.59 3.55 -20.50
C ASN A 487 -14.60 3.09 -21.58
N GLU A 488 -13.32 2.99 -21.25
CA GLU A 488 -12.27 2.48 -22.14
C GLU A 488 -11.67 1.23 -21.49
N PRO A 489 -11.48 0.13 -22.22
CA PRO A 489 -10.84 -1.05 -21.68
C PRO A 489 -9.38 -0.81 -21.33
N GLU A 490 -8.97 -1.33 -20.17
CA GLU A 490 -7.59 -1.27 -19.69
C GLU A 490 -7.06 -2.68 -19.44
N LEU A 491 -5.74 -2.87 -19.53
CA LEU A 491 -5.09 -4.10 -19.13
C LEU A 491 -5.26 -4.29 -17.61
N PHE A 492 -5.68 -5.47 -17.16
CA PHE A 492 -5.91 -5.73 -15.74
C PHE A 492 -4.63 -6.12 -14.99
N ALA A 493 -4.39 -5.48 -13.85
CA ALA A 493 -3.27 -5.65 -12.94
C ALA A 493 -1.93 -5.89 -13.67
N PRO A 494 -1.47 -4.93 -14.49
CA PRO A 494 -0.31 -5.11 -15.38
C PRO A 494 0.97 -5.46 -14.61
N ASN A 495 1.70 -6.46 -15.10
CA ASN A 495 2.88 -7.07 -14.49
C ASN A 495 2.63 -7.84 -13.18
N ILE A 496 1.38 -7.88 -12.71
CA ILE A 496 0.95 -8.72 -11.59
C ILE A 496 0.20 -9.91 -12.21
N ILE A 497 -1.01 -9.68 -12.70
CA ILE A 497 -1.83 -10.70 -13.37
C ILE A 497 -1.42 -10.81 -14.84
N SER A 498 -1.58 -9.76 -15.65
CA SER A 498 -1.17 -9.80 -17.06
C SER A 498 0.33 -9.53 -17.20
N LYS A 499 1.14 -10.57 -17.48
CA LYS A 499 2.61 -10.48 -17.54
C LYS A 499 3.12 -10.43 -18.99
N PRO A 500 4.12 -9.60 -19.34
CA PRO A 500 4.57 -9.41 -20.73
C PRO A 500 5.03 -10.67 -21.51
N ASN A 501 5.40 -11.74 -20.82
CA ASN A 501 5.90 -12.99 -21.41
C ASN A 501 5.05 -14.19 -21.00
N ARG A 502 3.77 -13.96 -20.73
CA ARG A 502 2.79 -14.99 -20.37
C ARG A 502 1.50 -14.71 -21.13
N SER A 503 0.66 -15.73 -21.21
CA SER A 503 -0.67 -15.61 -21.80
C SER A 503 -1.69 -15.98 -20.74
N GLU A 504 -2.65 -15.10 -20.50
CA GLU A 504 -3.70 -15.26 -19.51
C GLU A 504 -5.08 -15.30 -20.18
N PHE A 505 -5.95 -16.18 -19.70
CA PHE A 505 -7.25 -16.46 -20.29
C PHE A 505 -8.30 -16.66 -19.21
N GLY A 506 -9.44 -15.99 -19.35
CA GLY A 506 -10.59 -16.15 -18.46
C GLY A 506 -10.31 -15.79 -17.00
N CYS A 507 -11.31 -15.24 -16.31
CA CYS A 507 -11.17 -14.97 -14.89
C CYS A 507 -12.50 -14.94 -14.17
N THR A 508 -12.41 -15.07 -12.85
CA THR A 508 -13.52 -14.82 -11.95
C THR A 508 -13.00 -14.22 -10.64
N ILE A 509 -13.80 -13.32 -10.05
CA ILE A 509 -13.54 -12.73 -8.74
C ILE A 509 -14.70 -13.07 -7.81
N SER A 510 -14.41 -13.40 -6.55
CA SER A 510 -15.44 -13.62 -5.55
C SER A 510 -16.26 -12.34 -5.32
N GLY A 511 -17.51 -12.47 -4.90
CA GLY A 511 -18.44 -11.36 -4.71
C GLY A 511 -18.02 -10.36 -3.62
N ASP A 512 -17.13 -10.77 -2.70
CA ASP A 512 -16.48 -9.88 -1.74
C ASP A 512 -15.16 -9.29 -2.24
N GLY A 513 -14.71 -9.66 -3.45
CA GLY A 513 -13.49 -9.15 -4.07
C GLY A 513 -12.19 -9.72 -3.51
N ASN A 514 -12.24 -10.80 -2.71
CA ASN A 514 -11.10 -11.31 -1.95
C ASN A 514 -10.45 -12.57 -2.53
N GLU A 515 -11.02 -13.19 -3.55
CA GLU A 515 -10.40 -14.31 -4.27
C GLU A 515 -10.46 -14.01 -5.76
N PHE A 516 -9.32 -14.15 -6.45
CA PHE A 516 -9.23 -13.96 -7.89
C PHE A 516 -8.61 -15.21 -8.51
N TYR A 517 -9.29 -15.77 -9.51
CA TYR A 517 -8.89 -16.98 -10.24
C TYR A 517 -8.81 -16.64 -11.72
N PHE A 518 -7.80 -17.16 -12.42
CA PHE A 518 -7.59 -16.89 -13.84
C PHE A 518 -6.79 -18.01 -14.50
N GLY A 519 -6.98 -18.20 -15.81
CA GLY A 519 -6.24 -19.16 -16.60
C GLY A 519 -4.89 -18.61 -17.09
N VAL A 520 -3.92 -19.51 -17.23
CA VAL A 520 -2.55 -19.24 -17.70
C VAL A 520 -2.15 -20.33 -18.70
N ASP A 521 -1.64 -19.93 -19.85
CA ASP A 521 -1.02 -20.88 -20.79
C ASP A 521 0.45 -21.11 -20.40
N ASN A 522 0.77 -22.37 -20.11
CA ASN A 522 2.12 -22.87 -19.93
C ASN A 522 2.49 -23.81 -21.09
N ASN A 523 2.95 -23.22 -22.19
CA ASN A 523 3.44 -23.93 -23.38
C ASN A 523 2.45 -24.94 -23.97
N GLY A 524 1.17 -24.59 -24.01
CA GLY A 524 0.07 -25.41 -24.53
C GLY A 524 -0.69 -26.21 -23.48
N VAL A 525 -0.24 -26.18 -22.22
CA VAL A 525 -0.97 -26.74 -21.07
C VAL A 525 -1.59 -25.58 -20.30
N MET A 526 -2.92 -25.59 -20.18
CA MET A 526 -3.63 -24.53 -19.47
C MET A 526 -3.64 -24.80 -17.97
N GLU A 527 -3.35 -23.79 -17.17
CA GLU A 527 -3.33 -23.85 -15.71
C GLU A 527 -4.30 -22.82 -15.12
N ILE A 528 -5.00 -23.17 -14.04
CA ILE A 528 -5.72 -22.17 -13.25
C ILE A 528 -4.80 -21.66 -12.14
N HIS A 529 -4.53 -20.37 -12.14
CA HIS A 529 -3.82 -19.66 -11.07
C HIS A 529 -4.82 -18.94 -10.19
N TYR A 530 -4.48 -18.76 -8.91
CA TYR A 530 -5.30 -18.01 -7.98
C TYR A 530 -4.47 -17.18 -7.00
N THR A 531 -5.11 -16.17 -6.44
CA THR A 531 -4.59 -15.36 -5.34
C THR A 531 -5.74 -14.96 -4.43
N LYS A 532 -5.44 -14.70 -3.15
CA LYS A 532 -6.42 -14.31 -2.14
C LYS A 532 -6.00 -13.03 -1.44
N LEU A 533 -6.94 -12.13 -1.20
CA LEU A 533 -6.76 -10.99 -0.32
C LEU A 533 -6.84 -11.46 1.13
N LYS A 534 -5.69 -11.55 1.80
CA LYS A 534 -5.58 -11.88 3.23
C LYS A 534 -5.04 -10.69 3.98
N ASP A 535 -5.76 -10.27 5.01
CA ASP A 535 -5.43 -9.08 5.81
C ASP A 535 -5.25 -7.82 4.93
N GLY A 536 -6.03 -7.71 3.85
CA GLY A 536 -5.93 -6.59 2.91
C GLY A 536 -4.75 -6.64 1.95
N VAL A 537 -4.00 -7.76 1.84
CA VAL A 537 -2.91 -7.96 0.87
C VAL A 537 -3.16 -9.19 0.01
N TRP A 538 -2.92 -9.09 -1.30
CA TRP A 538 -3.00 -10.24 -2.20
C TRP A 538 -1.82 -11.18 -1.97
N THR A 539 -2.11 -12.46 -1.74
CA THR A 539 -1.07 -13.50 -1.66
C THR A 539 -0.36 -13.65 -2.99
N PRO A 540 0.87 -14.20 -3.02
CA PRO A 540 1.49 -14.65 -4.27
C PRO A 540 0.54 -15.56 -5.06
N GLN A 541 0.63 -15.48 -6.39
CA GLN A 541 -0.12 -16.36 -7.28
C GLN A 541 0.32 -17.81 -7.07
N SER A 542 -0.63 -18.73 -7.06
CA SER A 542 -0.37 -20.16 -6.92
C SER A 542 -1.16 -20.93 -7.96
N LYS A 543 -0.61 -22.04 -8.47
CA LYS A 543 -1.37 -23.02 -9.26
C LYS A 543 -2.48 -23.61 -8.39
N LEU A 544 -3.67 -23.75 -8.94
CA LEU A 544 -4.80 -24.39 -8.25
C LEU A 544 -4.66 -25.92 -8.24
N PHE A 545 -4.11 -26.48 -9.31
CA PHE A 545 -3.87 -27.92 -9.47
C PHE A 545 -2.39 -28.18 -9.74
N ASP A 546 -1.87 -29.26 -9.18
CA ASP A 546 -0.48 -29.69 -9.37
C ASP A 546 -0.40 -30.69 -10.52
N SER A 547 -0.33 -30.18 -11.75
CA SER A 547 -0.22 -30.98 -12.97
C SER A 547 0.47 -30.19 -14.08
N ASP A 548 1.35 -30.86 -14.83
CA ASP A 548 2.05 -30.30 -15.99
C ASP A 548 1.56 -30.90 -17.33
N THR A 549 0.51 -31.74 -17.32
CA THR A 549 -0.01 -32.42 -18.53
C THR A 549 -1.51 -32.25 -18.76
N ILE A 550 -2.28 -32.13 -17.68
CA ILE A 550 -3.73 -31.93 -17.74
C ILE A 550 -3.99 -30.42 -17.79
N SER A 551 -4.82 -30.01 -18.75
CA SER A 551 -5.23 -28.62 -18.91
C SER A 551 -6.46 -28.31 -18.07
N TYR A 552 -6.44 -27.15 -17.41
CA TYR A 552 -7.53 -26.56 -16.64
C TYR A 552 -7.67 -25.09 -17.05
N ASN A 553 -8.87 -24.65 -17.44
CA ASN A 553 -9.08 -23.26 -17.83
C ASN A 553 -10.49 -22.75 -17.51
N ASP A 554 -10.73 -21.46 -17.74
CA ASP A 554 -12.02 -20.79 -17.64
C ASP A 554 -12.73 -20.97 -16.29
N PRO A 555 -12.07 -20.51 -15.19
CA PRO A 555 -12.64 -20.62 -13.85
C PRO A 555 -13.91 -19.77 -13.71
N MET A 556 -14.98 -20.35 -13.16
CA MET A 556 -16.23 -19.67 -12.84
C MET A 556 -16.75 -20.07 -11.46
N LEU A 557 -16.93 -19.10 -10.57
CA LEU A 557 -17.55 -19.35 -9.26
C LEU A 557 -19.07 -19.52 -9.40
N SER A 558 -19.62 -20.47 -8.64
CA SER A 558 -21.08 -20.61 -8.49
C SER A 558 -21.69 -19.38 -7.80
N PRO A 559 -23.01 -19.13 -7.97
CA PRO A 559 -23.68 -18.02 -7.30
C PRO A 559 -23.58 -18.02 -5.77
N ASP A 560 -23.36 -19.17 -5.14
CA ASP A 560 -23.13 -19.30 -3.69
C ASP A 560 -21.65 -19.42 -3.31
N GLU A 561 -20.74 -19.37 -4.29
CA GLU A 561 -19.28 -19.47 -4.17
C GLU A 561 -18.78 -20.74 -3.46
N LYS A 562 -19.63 -21.76 -3.37
CA LYS A 562 -19.30 -23.08 -2.83
C LYS A 562 -18.69 -24.01 -3.88
N ARG A 563 -18.81 -23.65 -5.16
CA ARG A 563 -18.19 -24.38 -6.27
C ARG A 563 -17.40 -23.45 -7.16
N LEU A 564 -16.28 -23.95 -7.67
CA LEU A 564 -15.54 -23.33 -8.77
C LEU A 564 -15.58 -24.31 -9.94
N TYR A 565 -16.27 -23.91 -11.01
CA TYR A 565 -16.35 -24.64 -12.27
C TYR A 565 -15.20 -24.26 -13.18
N PHE A 566 -14.79 -25.17 -14.06
CA PHE A 566 -13.73 -24.96 -15.04
C PHE A 566 -13.82 -26.03 -16.14
N ILE A 567 -13.15 -25.80 -17.25
CA ILE A 567 -13.03 -26.78 -18.33
C ILE A 567 -11.75 -27.60 -18.18
N SER A 568 -11.78 -28.88 -18.58
CA SER A 568 -10.59 -29.73 -18.54
C SER A 568 -10.63 -30.88 -19.54
N ASN A 569 -9.45 -31.26 -20.04
CA ASN A 569 -9.22 -32.48 -20.80
C ASN A 569 -8.93 -33.70 -19.91
N ARG A 570 -9.17 -33.61 -18.60
CA ARG A 570 -8.96 -34.71 -17.65
C ARG A 570 -9.84 -35.93 -17.99
N SER A 571 -9.28 -37.14 -17.87
CA SER A 571 -10.02 -38.39 -17.99
C SER A 571 -10.76 -38.75 -16.69
N LEU A 572 -11.82 -39.57 -16.76
CA LEU A 572 -12.65 -39.88 -15.59
C LEU A 572 -11.98 -40.78 -14.54
N ASN A 573 -11.02 -41.61 -14.92
CA ASN A 573 -10.54 -42.72 -14.10
C ASN A 573 -9.03 -42.71 -13.81
N GLU A 574 -8.28 -41.72 -14.31
CA GLU A 574 -6.81 -41.64 -14.19
C GLU A 574 -6.34 -40.17 -14.17
N ASP A 575 -5.12 -39.92 -13.71
CA ASP A 575 -4.40 -38.65 -13.94
C ASP A 575 -3.85 -38.61 -15.38
N SER A 576 -4.76 -38.75 -16.36
CA SER A 576 -4.46 -38.74 -17.79
C SER A 576 -5.42 -37.82 -18.54
N THR A 577 -5.11 -37.56 -19.81
CA THR A 577 -5.91 -36.69 -20.69
C THR A 577 -6.83 -37.50 -21.61
N LYS A 578 -7.92 -36.88 -22.06
CA LYS A 578 -8.82 -37.35 -23.12
C LYS A 578 -8.90 -36.30 -24.25
N ASP A 579 -9.47 -36.69 -25.38
CA ASP A 579 -9.51 -35.85 -26.59
C ASP A 579 -10.50 -34.69 -26.49
N ASP A 580 -11.63 -34.91 -25.82
CA ASP A 580 -12.72 -33.95 -25.65
C ASP A 580 -12.61 -33.19 -24.32
N ILE A 581 -13.13 -31.97 -24.29
CA ILE A 581 -13.12 -31.12 -23.11
C ILE A 581 -14.47 -31.19 -22.39
N ASP A 582 -14.42 -31.41 -21.09
CA ASP A 582 -15.59 -31.45 -20.22
C ASP A 582 -15.63 -30.25 -19.26
N ILE A 583 -16.82 -29.95 -18.73
CA ILE A 583 -16.98 -29.08 -17.55
C ILE A 583 -16.78 -29.93 -16.29
N TRP A 584 -15.92 -29.42 -15.40
CA TRP A 584 -15.61 -29.96 -14.09
C TRP A 584 -15.86 -28.91 -13.01
N TYR A 585 -15.90 -29.32 -11.76
CA TYR A 585 -15.91 -28.40 -10.62
C TYR A 585 -15.17 -28.96 -9.42
N ILE A 586 -14.75 -28.05 -8.53
CA ILE A 586 -14.35 -28.36 -7.16
C ILE A 586 -15.32 -27.70 -6.20
N GLU A 587 -15.50 -28.27 -5.01
CA GLU A 587 -16.45 -27.76 -4.02
C GLU A 587 -15.84 -27.60 -2.62
N ARG A 588 -16.44 -26.71 -1.84
CA ARG A 588 -16.05 -26.40 -0.45
C ARG A 588 -17.28 -26.16 0.41
N GLU A 589 -17.18 -26.46 1.70
CA GLU A 589 -18.28 -26.20 2.64
C GLU A 589 -18.52 -24.70 2.88
N ASN A 590 -17.43 -23.94 3.00
CA ASN A 590 -17.38 -22.50 3.21
C ASN A 590 -16.04 -21.93 2.70
N LYS A 591 -15.90 -20.59 2.66
CA LYS A 591 -14.70 -19.91 2.11
C LYS A 591 -13.38 -20.25 2.83
N GLN A 592 -13.44 -20.68 4.09
CA GLN A 592 -12.28 -21.04 4.90
C GLN A 592 -11.87 -22.51 4.72
N SER A 593 -12.72 -23.32 4.09
CA SER A 593 -12.46 -24.73 3.83
C SER A 593 -11.57 -24.90 2.59
N ASN A 594 -10.82 -25.99 2.57
CA ASN A 594 -10.09 -26.39 1.36
C ASN A 594 -11.08 -26.83 0.27
N TRP A 595 -10.66 -26.68 -0.98
CA TRP A 595 -11.37 -27.25 -2.12
C TRP A 595 -11.26 -28.78 -2.13
N SER A 596 -12.28 -29.44 -2.68
CA SER A 596 -12.26 -30.88 -2.98
C SER A 596 -11.33 -31.20 -4.16
N GLU A 597 -11.14 -32.49 -4.42
CA GLU A 597 -10.65 -32.98 -5.72
C GLU A 597 -11.64 -32.60 -6.85
N PRO A 598 -11.18 -32.50 -8.11
CA PRO A 598 -12.03 -32.26 -9.27
C PRO A 598 -13.14 -33.30 -9.45
N ILE A 599 -14.37 -32.83 -9.66
CA ILE A 599 -15.56 -33.64 -9.90
C ILE A 599 -16.07 -33.33 -11.31
N ASN A 600 -16.21 -34.35 -12.15
CA ASN A 600 -16.78 -34.21 -13.49
C ASN A 600 -18.28 -33.86 -13.39
N LEU A 601 -18.75 -32.88 -14.16
CA LEU A 601 -20.15 -32.45 -14.08
C LEU A 601 -21.13 -33.51 -14.58
N GLY A 602 -20.70 -34.36 -15.52
CA GLY A 602 -21.44 -35.49 -16.03
C GLY A 602 -22.63 -35.13 -16.93
N LEU A 603 -23.40 -36.16 -17.29
CA LEU A 603 -24.65 -36.03 -18.04
C LEU A 603 -25.70 -35.28 -17.19
N PRO A 604 -26.61 -34.50 -17.81
CA PRO A 604 -26.80 -34.33 -19.25
C PRO A 604 -26.02 -33.15 -19.85
N VAL A 605 -25.13 -32.49 -19.09
CA VAL A 605 -24.38 -31.31 -19.55
C VAL A 605 -23.20 -31.74 -20.40
N ASN A 606 -22.26 -32.49 -19.83
CA ASN A 606 -21.14 -33.06 -20.57
C ASN A 606 -21.65 -34.10 -21.57
N SER A 607 -20.90 -34.32 -22.64
CA SER A 607 -21.26 -35.29 -23.69
C SER A 607 -20.01 -36.01 -24.21
N HIS A 608 -20.01 -36.41 -25.49
CA HIS A 608 -18.84 -36.98 -26.17
C HIS A 608 -18.17 -35.94 -27.08
N LEU A 609 -18.58 -34.68 -26.91
CA LEU A 609 -18.14 -33.52 -27.66
C LEU A 609 -17.48 -32.55 -26.68
N ASN A 610 -16.99 -31.42 -27.20
CA ASN A 610 -16.42 -30.39 -26.35
C ASN A 610 -17.53 -29.55 -25.70
N GLU A 611 -17.46 -29.40 -24.38
CA GLU A 611 -18.24 -28.46 -23.58
C GLU A 611 -17.35 -27.39 -22.95
N TYR A 612 -17.67 -26.12 -23.22
CA TYR A 612 -16.89 -24.97 -22.78
C TYR A 612 -17.68 -24.02 -21.90
N TYR A 613 -16.93 -23.33 -21.03
CA TYR A 613 -17.28 -22.08 -20.35
C TYR A 613 -18.61 -22.09 -19.60
N ALA A 614 -18.55 -22.23 -18.28
CA ALA A 614 -19.74 -22.19 -17.43
C ALA A 614 -20.11 -20.74 -17.04
N SER A 615 -21.39 -20.41 -17.03
CA SER A 615 -21.91 -19.17 -16.46
C SER A 615 -23.28 -19.38 -15.84
N PHE A 616 -23.64 -18.60 -14.81
CA PHE A 616 -24.77 -18.91 -13.95
C PHE A 616 -25.68 -17.71 -13.69
N THR A 617 -26.98 -17.98 -13.68
CA THR A 617 -28.00 -17.08 -13.13
C THR A 617 -28.04 -17.15 -11.60
N ASN A 618 -28.78 -16.25 -10.96
CA ASN A 618 -29.00 -16.26 -9.51
C ASN A 618 -29.66 -17.54 -8.98
N ASP A 619 -30.50 -18.19 -9.79
CA ASP A 619 -31.18 -19.44 -9.42
C ASP A 619 -30.32 -20.70 -9.70
N GLY A 620 -29.10 -20.51 -10.22
CA GLY A 620 -28.16 -21.58 -10.50
C GLY A 620 -28.34 -22.22 -11.88
N THR A 621 -29.23 -21.71 -12.73
CA THR A 621 -29.31 -22.13 -14.14
C THR A 621 -27.97 -21.91 -14.84
N LEU A 622 -27.46 -22.97 -15.47
CA LEU A 622 -26.18 -22.99 -16.19
C LEU A 622 -26.39 -22.60 -17.65
N TYR A 623 -25.56 -21.68 -18.12
CA TYR A 623 -25.31 -21.38 -19.52
C TYR A 623 -23.91 -21.85 -19.88
N PHE A 624 -23.79 -22.56 -21.00
CA PHE A 624 -22.52 -23.12 -21.46
C PHE A 624 -22.52 -23.29 -22.96
N ALA A 625 -21.34 -23.45 -23.56
CA ALA A 625 -21.20 -23.76 -24.98
C ALA A 625 -20.93 -25.25 -25.18
N SER A 626 -21.47 -25.84 -26.23
CA SER A 626 -21.19 -27.23 -26.64
C SER A 626 -21.04 -27.27 -28.15
N GLN A 627 -20.12 -28.10 -28.63
CA GLN A 627 -19.90 -28.28 -30.06
C GLN A 627 -21.22 -28.66 -30.76
N ASP A 628 -21.51 -28.04 -31.90
CA ASP A 628 -22.78 -28.19 -32.61
C ASP A 628 -23.03 -29.68 -32.94
N LYS A 629 -24.16 -30.18 -32.44
CA LYS A 629 -24.58 -31.59 -32.47
C LYS A 629 -25.23 -32.00 -33.81
N SER A 630 -25.34 -31.07 -34.76
CA SER A 630 -25.97 -31.32 -36.06
C SER A 630 -25.05 -32.11 -37.00
N VAL A 631 -25.65 -33.01 -37.79
CA VAL A 631 -24.92 -33.93 -38.68
C VAL A 631 -24.04 -33.21 -39.72
N ASN A 632 -24.35 -31.95 -40.04
CA ASN A 632 -23.64 -31.14 -41.03
C ASN A 632 -22.90 -29.94 -40.41
N ALA A 633 -22.74 -29.92 -39.08
CA ALA A 633 -22.00 -28.86 -38.40
C ALA A 633 -20.54 -28.81 -38.89
N LEU A 634 -19.99 -27.61 -38.98
CA LEU A 634 -18.54 -27.47 -39.16
C LEU A 634 -17.84 -27.91 -37.88
N SER A 635 -16.66 -28.51 -37.98
CA SER A 635 -15.95 -29.06 -36.81
C SER A 635 -15.61 -28.02 -35.74
N TYR A 636 -15.59 -26.73 -36.10
CA TYR A 636 -15.36 -25.61 -35.21
C TYR A 636 -16.66 -24.92 -34.75
N ALA A 637 -17.83 -25.42 -35.12
CA ALA A 637 -19.10 -24.80 -34.75
C ALA A 637 -19.49 -25.14 -33.30
N PHE A 638 -19.91 -24.13 -32.56
CA PHE A 638 -20.35 -24.24 -31.16
C PHE A 638 -21.67 -23.50 -31.01
N ASP A 639 -22.54 -24.06 -30.19
CA ASP A 639 -23.83 -23.48 -29.81
C ASP A 639 -23.86 -23.22 -28.30
N ILE A 640 -24.54 -22.15 -27.90
CA ILE A 640 -24.85 -21.88 -26.49
C ILE A 640 -26.10 -22.66 -26.09
N TYR A 641 -26.05 -23.28 -24.92
CA TYR A 641 -27.12 -24.03 -24.28
C TYR A 641 -27.42 -23.49 -22.89
N ARG A 642 -28.66 -23.71 -22.44
CA ARG A 642 -29.18 -23.40 -21.11
C ARG A 642 -29.62 -24.69 -20.41
N SER A 643 -29.23 -24.90 -19.16
CA SER A 643 -29.66 -26.04 -18.34
C SER A 643 -30.11 -25.57 -16.96
N GLU A 644 -31.38 -25.78 -16.65
CA GLU A 644 -31.94 -25.41 -15.34
C GLU A 644 -31.39 -26.31 -14.23
N TYR A 645 -31.09 -25.71 -13.08
CA TYR A 645 -30.67 -26.44 -11.90
C TYR A 645 -31.86 -26.68 -10.96
N LYS A 646 -32.26 -27.94 -10.76
CA LYS A 646 -33.37 -28.31 -9.88
C LYS A 646 -33.03 -29.53 -9.03
N LYS A 647 -33.29 -29.43 -7.73
CA LYS A 647 -33.12 -30.54 -6.75
C LYS A 647 -31.71 -31.15 -6.73
N GLY A 648 -30.67 -30.34 -6.97
CA GLY A 648 -29.28 -30.80 -6.92
C GLY A 648 -28.70 -31.27 -8.26
N GLU A 649 -29.49 -31.21 -9.34
CA GLU A 649 -29.08 -31.71 -10.66
C GLU A 649 -29.39 -30.71 -11.77
N PHE A 650 -28.59 -30.74 -12.83
CA PHE A 650 -28.82 -30.01 -14.07
C PHE A 650 -29.79 -30.79 -14.97
N LEU A 651 -30.83 -30.12 -15.45
CA LEU A 651 -31.80 -30.72 -16.37
C LEU A 651 -31.23 -30.84 -17.79
N LYS A 652 -31.96 -31.53 -18.68
CA LYS A 652 -31.57 -31.66 -20.09
C LYS A 652 -31.33 -30.27 -20.70
N PRO A 653 -30.15 -29.99 -21.29
CA PRO A 653 -29.85 -28.69 -21.89
C PRO A 653 -30.77 -28.35 -23.06
N GLU A 654 -31.16 -27.09 -23.13
CA GLU A 654 -31.96 -26.47 -24.19
C GLU A 654 -31.05 -25.57 -25.02
N GLN A 655 -31.06 -25.74 -26.35
CA GLN A 655 -30.28 -24.90 -27.26
C GLN A 655 -30.88 -23.48 -27.30
N MET A 656 -30.03 -22.47 -27.23
CA MET A 656 -30.46 -21.07 -27.33
C MET A 656 -31.01 -20.73 -28.73
N PRO A 657 -31.92 -19.75 -28.86
CA PRO A 657 -32.58 -19.43 -30.12
C PRO A 657 -31.62 -18.86 -31.16
N LYS A 658 -32.07 -18.79 -32.43
CA LYS A 658 -31.29 -18.27 -33.57
C LYS A 658 -30.86 -16.79 -33.45
N ALA A 659 -31.46 -16.05 -32.53
CA ALA A 659 -31.02 -14.70 -32.19
C ALA A 659 -29.62 -14.70 -31.53
N ILE A 660 -29.30 -15.80 -30.85
CA ILE A 660 -28.01 -16.08 -30.20
C ILE A 660 -27.15 -16.97 -31.09
N ASN A 661 -27.64 -18.17 -31.40
CA ASN A 661 -26.89 -19.22 -32.09
C ASN A 661 -26.97 -19.09 -33.61
N THR A 662 -25.83 -19.27 -34.28
CA THR A 662 -25.73 -19.33 -35.73
C THR A 662 -25.22 -20.71 -36.17
N ASN A 663 -24.72 -20.84 -37.40
CA ASN A 663 -24.06 -22.08 -37.85
C ASN A 663 -22.53 -21.96 -37.78
N ARG A 664 -22.03 -21.14 -36.83
CA ARG A 664 -20.64 -20.76 -36.67
C ARG A 664 -20.19 -21.07 -35.25
N TYR A 665 -19.25 -20.29 -34.73
CA TYR A 665 -18.71 -20.40 -33.39
C TYR A 665 -19.50 -19.45 -32.50
N GLU A 666 -20.23 -19.97 -31.53
CA GLU A 666 -20.80 -19.23 -30.40
C GLU A 666 -20.34 -19.91 -29.10
N ALA A 667 -19.39 -19.27 -28.40
CA ALA A 667 -18.74 -19.82 -27.22
C ALA A 667 -18.50 -18.75 -26.14
N ASP A 668 -17.87 -19.15 -25.03
CA ASP A 668 -17.44 -18.26 -23.94
C ASP A 668 -18.56 -17.34 -23.47
N VAL A 669 -19.63 -17.93 -22.94
CA VAL A 669 -20.85 -17.22 -22.59
C VAL A 669 -20.81 -16.68 -21.16
N PHE A 670 -21.12 -15.40 -21.01
CA PHE A 670 -21.53 -14.80 -19.75
C PHE A 670 -23.03 -14.50 -19.79
N ILE A 671 -23.79 -15.05 -18.84
CA ILE A 671 -25.19 -14.68 -18.61
C ILE A 671 -25.27 -13.74 -17.41
N SER A 672 -26.02 -12.64 -17.52
CA SER A 672 -26.27 -11.77 -16.35
C SER A 672 -27.08 -12.55 -15.30
N PRO A 673 -26.86 -12.33 -13.99
CA PRO A 673 -27.52 -13.12 -12.95
C PRO A 673 -29.06 -13.07 -12.97
N ASP A 674 -29.64 -12.03 -13.56
CA ASP A 674 -31.07 -11.81 -13.75
C ASP A 674 -31.58 -12.15 -15.16
N GLU A 675 -30.74 -12.75 -16.00
CA GLU A 675 -30.99 -13.06 -17.41
C GLU A 675 -31.40 -11.85 -18.28
N SER A 676 -31.11 -10.61 -17.86
CA SER A 676 -31.43 -9.41 -18.63
C SER A 676 -30.55 -9.19 -19.87
N TYR A 677 -29.32 -9.72 -19.86
CA TYR A 677 -28.42 -9.71 -21.03
C TYR A 677 -27.45 -10.89 -20.99
N MET A 678 -26.84 -11.19 -22.13
CA MET A 678 -25.70 -12.10 -22.23
C MET A 678 -24.61 -11.54 -23.13
N ILE A 679 -23.36 -11.87 -22.82
CA ILE A 679 -22.18 -11.52 -23.61
C ILE A 679 -21.49 -12.83 -24.01
N PHE A 680 -21.08 -12.98 -25.25
CA PHE A 680 -20.44 -14.21 -25.71
C PHE A 680 -19.48 -13.97 -26.88
N CYS A 681 -18.51 -14.85 -27.05
CA CYS A 681 -17.62 -14.84 -28.20
C CYS A 681 -18.31 -15.45 -29.43
N SER A 682 -18.20 -14.80 -30.59
CA SER A 682 -18.68 -15.37 -31.85
C SER A 682 -17.83 -14.99 -33.06
N ILE A 683 -17.77 -15.91 -34.04
CA ILE A 683 -17.09 -15.71 -35.33
C ILE A 683 -18.13 -15.55 -36.44
N ARG A 684 -18.49 -14.29 -36.75
CA ARG A 684 -19.48 -13.96 -37.78
C ARG A 684 -18.85 -13.29 -39.00
N LYS A 685 -19.52 -13.36 -40.16
CA LYS A 685 -19.00 -12.84 -41.44
C LYS A 685 -18.65 -11.34 -41.43
N ASN A 686 -19.34 -10.56 -40.61
CA ASN A 686 -19.15 -9.11 -40.46
C ASN A 686 -18.46 -8.76 -39.14
N GLY A 687 -17.68 -9.68 -38.56
CA GLY A 687 -16.87 -9.42 -37.38
C GLY A 687 -15.63 -8.58 -37.67
N ASN A 688 -15.02 -8.03 -36.62
CA ASN A 688 -13.85 -7.17 -36.66
C ASN A 688 -12.54 -7.96 -36.53
N GLY A 689 -12.55 -9.11 -35.87
CA GLY A 689 -11.36 -9.92 -35.58
C GLY A 689 -11.48 -11.42 -35.87
N GLN A 690 -10.57 -12.19 -35.26
CA GLN A 690 -10.50 -13.65 -35.28
C GLN A 690 -11.63 -14.29 -34.45
N GLY A 691 -12.14 -13.57 -33.46
CA GLY A 691 -13.36 -13.84 -32.72
C GLY A 691 -13.70 -12.60 -31.89
N ASP A 692 -14.98 -12.23 -31.85
CA ASP A 692 -15.44 -10.97 -31.28
C ASP A 692 -16.44 -11.22 -30.15
N LEU A 693 -16.51 -10.31 -29.18
CA LEU A 693 -17.60 -10.26 -28.23
C LEU A 693 -18.87 -9.65 -28.85
N TYR A 694 -19.97 -10.36 -28.65
CA TYR A 694 -21.33 -9.96 -28.98
C TYR A 694 -22.16 -9.87 -27.69
N ILE A 695 -23.15 -8.97 -27.68
CA ILE A 695 -24.11 -8.82 -26.60
C ILE A 695 -25.54 -8.97 -27.11
N SER A 696 -26.39 -9.65 -26.36
CA SER A 696 -27.83 -9.73 -26.60
C SER A 696 -28.60 -9.38 -25.34
N TYR A 697 -29.73 -8.70 -25.50
CA TYR A 697 -30.62 -8.30 -24.42
C TYR A 697 -31.90 -9.11 -24.44
N ARG A 698 -32.42 -9.40 -23.25
CA ARG A 698 -33.69 -10.10 -23.08
C ARG A 698 -34.81 -9.09 -22.83
N ASP A 699 -35.89 -9.21 -23.59
CA ASP A 699 -37.06 -8.35 -23.44
C ASP A 699 -37.93 -8.73 -22.24
N LYS A 700 -38.94 -7.91 -21.95
CA LYS A 700 -39.88 -8.10 -20.84
C LYS A 700 -40.75 -9.36 -20.98
N ASP A 701 -40.89 -9.89 -22.19
CA ASP A 701 -41.62 -11.12 -22.49
C ASP A 701 -40.70 -12.36 -22.41
N GLY A 702 -39.43 -12.17 -22.04
CA GLY A 702 -38.44 -13.22 -21.88
C GLY A 702 -37.80 -13.69 -23.18
N LYS A 703 -37.93 -12.94 -24.28
CA LYS A 703 -37.31 -13.27 -25.59
C LYS A 703 -35.96 -12.57 -25.74
N TRP A 704 -35.01 -13.27 -26.34
CA TRP A 704 -33.69 -12.73 -26.67
C TRP A 704 -33.74 -11.97 -27.99
N GLY A 705 -33.21 -10.74 -27.99
CA GLY A 705 -32.98 -9.96 -29.20
C GLY A 705 -31.79 -10.48 -30.01
N ASP A 706 -31.67 -10.03 -31.26
CA ASP A 706 -30.52 -10.37 -32.10
C ASP A 706 -29.21 -9.85 -31.47
N ALA A 707 -28.17 -10.69 -31.48
CA ALA A 707 -26.90 -10.32 -30.87
C ALA A 707 -26.14 -9.24 -31.68
N VAL A 708 -25.68 -8.22 -30.97
CA VAL A 708 -25.00 -7.03 -31.49
C VAL A 708 -23.49 -7.14 -31.26
N ASN A 709 -22.67 -6.84 -32.28
CA ASN A 709 -21.20 -6.83 -32.12
C ASN A 709 -20.79 -5.64 -31.22
N MET A 710 -19.92 -5.87 -30.25
CA MET A 710 -19.51 -4.83 -29.29
C MET A 710 -18.54 -3.78 -29.85
N GLY A 711 -18.28 -3.79 -31.15
CA GLY A 711 -17.57 -2.73 -31.87
C GLY A 711 -16.09 -2.60 -31.51
N ASN A 712 -15.42 -1.62 -32.10
CA ASN A 712 -13.95 -1.46 -32.03
C ASN A 712 -13.42 -0.96 -30.68
N THR A 713 -14.30 -0.58 -29.76
CA THR A 713 -13.87 -0.23 -28.39
C THR A 713 -13.52 -1.48 -27.60
N ILE A 714 -14.26 -2.57 -27.81
CA ILE A 714 -14.05 -3.84 -27.12
C ILE A 714 -13.28 -4.82 -28.00
N ASN A 715 -13.73 -4.98 -29.25
CA ASN A 715 -13.19 -5.93 -30.20
C ASN A 715 -12.03 -5.33 -30.98
N THR A 716 -11.03 -6.15 -31.26
CA THR A 716 -9.84 -5.80 -32.03
C THR A 716 -9.76 -6.66 -33.29
N ALA A 717 -8.69 -6.53 -34.08
CA ALA A 717 -8.43 -7.46 -35.18
C ALA A 717 -7.95 -8.85 -34.70
N LYS A 718 -7.80 -9.04 -33.39
CA LYS A 718 -7.32 -10.27 -32.74
C LYS A 718 -8.51 -11.07 -32.23
N HIS A 719 -8.38 -11.69 -31.06
CA HIS A 719 -9.38 -12.60 -30.52
C HIS A 719 -9.81 -12.09 -29.15
N GLU A 720 -11.10 -11.80 -29.02
CA GLU A 720 -11.73 -11.42 -27.76
C GLU A 720 -12.69 -12.52 -27.29
N LEU A 721 -12.47 -12.99 -26.06
CA LEU A 721 -13.12 -14.17 -25.48
C LEU A 721 -13.20 -14.08 -23.94
N CYS A 722 -13.80 -15.10 -23.33
CA CYS A 722 -13.97 -15.26 -21.89
C CYS A 722 -14.52 -14.02 -21.15
N PRO A 723 -15.71 -13.52 -21.51
CA PRO A 723 -16.35 -12.43 -20.80
C PRO A 723 -16.77 -12.86 -19.38
N PHE A 724 -16.64 -11.94 -18.43
CA PHE A 724 -17.09 -12.10 -17.05
C PHE A 724 -17.49 -10.73 -16.49
N VAL A 725 -18.70 -10.60 -15.93
CA VAL A 725 -19.09 -9.38 -15.21
C VAL A 725 -19.07 -9.65 -13.71
N THR A 726 -18.48 -8.73 -12.94
CA THR A 726 -18.42 -8.80 -11.49
C THR A 726 -19.81 -8.92 -10.87
N ARG A 727 -19.91 -9.58 -9.71
CA ARG A 727 -21.20 -9.85 -9.06
C ARG A 727 -22.00 -8.59 -8.70
N ASP A 728 -21.31 -7.47 -8.45
CA ASP A 728 -21.93 -6.16 -8.22
C ASP A 728 -22.37 -5.45 -9.51
N GLY A 729 -22.15 -6.08 -10.67
CA GLY A 729 -22.54 -5.60 -11.99
C GLY A 729 -21.72 -4.42 -12.50
N LYS A 730 -20.59 -4.07 -11.88
CA LYS A 730 -19.86 -2.83 -12.19
C LYS A 730 -18.80 -2.96 -13.26
N TYR A 731 -18.14 -4.12 -13.37
CA TYR A 731 -16.99 -4.27 -14.27
C TYR A 731 -17.13 -5.51 -15.13
N LEU A 732 -16.89 -5.34 -16.43
CA LEU A 732 -16.70 -6.42 -17.39
C LEU A 732 -15.21 -6.70 -17.48
N PHE A 733 -14.85 -7.96 -17.30
CA PHE A 733 -13.56 -8.54 -17.62
C PHE A 733 -13.69 -9.38 -18.89
N TYR A 734 -12.62 -9.44 -19.68
CA TYR A 734 -12.54 -10.31 -20.84
C TYR A 734 -11.08 -10.52 -21.22
N THR A 735 -10.81 -11.56 -22.00
CA THR A 735 -9.49 -11.78 -22.59
C THR A 735 -9.44 -11.12 -23.96
N SER A 736 -8.42 -10.31 -24.22
CA SER A 736 -8.12 -9.76 -25.55
C SER A 736 -6.68 -10.11 -25.90
N ASN A 737 -6.49 -10.88 -26.98
CA ASN A 737 -5.17 -11.28 -27.48
C ASN A 737 -4.26 -11.84 -26.36
N ASN A 738 -4.77 -12.81 -25.61
CA ASN A 738 -4.06 -13.54 -24.55
C ASN A 738 -3.69 -12.72 -23.30
N ASP A 739 -4.37 -11.60 -23.08
CA ASP A 739 -4.23 -10.77 -21.88
C ASP A 739 -5.61 -10.47 -21.29
N ILE A 740 -5.70 -10.33 -19.96
CA ILE A 740 -6.96 -9.97 -19.29
C ILE A 740 -7.14 -8.45 -19.29
N TYR A 741 -8.26 -8.01 -19.84
CA TYR A 741 -8.72 -6.63 -19.85
C TYR A 741 -9.96 -6.45 -18.98
N TRP A 742 -10.19 -5.21 -18.55
CA TRP A 742 -11.40 -4.83 -17.81
C TRP A 742 -11.92 -3.44 -18.20
N VAL A 743 -13.22 -3.22 -18.05
CA VAL A 743 -13.92 -1.97 -18.37
C VAL A 743 -15.18 -1.81 -17.49
N SER A 744 -15.64 -0.58 -17.27
CA SER A 744 -16.94 -0.33 -16.62
C SER A 744 -18.10 -0.88 -17.45
N THR A 745 -19.07 -1.55 -16.82
CA THR A 745 -20.28 -2.06 -17.49
C THR A 745 -21.19 -0.97 -18.02
N LYS A 746 -20.96 0.30 -17.69
CA LYS A 746 -21.65 1.43 -18.34
C LYS A 746 -21.44 1.45 -19.86
N ILE A 747 -20.36 0.85 -20.36
CA ILE A 747 -20.15 0.70 -21.80
C ILE A 747 -21.23 -0.16 -22.47
N LEU A 748 -21.87 -1.08 -21.72
CA LEU A 748 -22.87 -1.98 -22.27
C LEU A 748 -24.11 -1.22 -22.79
N ASP A 749 -24.44 -0.09 -22.17
CA ASP A 749 -25.58 0.75 -22.57
C ASP A 749 -25.47 1.23 -24.03
N ASN A 750 -24.26 1.34 -24.59
CA ASN A 750 -24.02 1.73 -25.98
C ASN A 750 -24.57 0.72 -27.00
N TYR A 751 -24.90 -0.49 -26.56
CA TYR A 751 -25.35 -1.59 -27.43
C TYR A 751 -26.83 -1.95 -27.23
N ARG A 752 -27.56 -1.19 -26.43
CA ARG A 752 -28.96 -1.50 -26.06
C ARG A 752 -30.00 -1.04 -27.09
N GLU A 753 -29.64 -0.10 -27.97
CA GLU A 753 -30.56 0.57 -28.92
C GLU A 753 -30.00 0.68 -30.35
N GLN A 754 -29.21 -0.30 -30.82
CA GLN A 754 -28.75 -0.35 -32.22
C GLN A 754 -29.66 -1.18 -33.12
#